data_AF-K0CER7-F1
#
_entry.id   AF-K0CER7-F1
#
_cell.length_a   1.000
_cell.length_b   1.000
_cell.length_c   1.000
_cell.angle_alpha   90.00
_cell.angle_beta   90.00
_cell.angle_gamma   90.00
#
_symmetry.space_group_name_H-M   'P 1'
#
loop_
_entity.id
_entity.type
_entity.pdbx_description
1 polymer ?
#
loop_
_entity_poly.entity_id
_entity_poly.type
_entity_poly.pdbx_seq_one_letter_code
_entity_poly.pdbx_strand_id
1 'polypeptide(L)'
;MAHIETRTFSIEIPGQFGFVRPLWESVRAEYETDDDIVMINAGVDDDHLLSQHHGDHFATRFREYCLSRRGQVEITAEYSLTVHGRAARVITARNGQGDAFYFTGIEMDAGHHFELTGDCLVTEERIWFPLFEQTLMSVQLFGDPAAALADQRQGVEALLARPQSKTREEATPDPPPFNVPADHREYFDIDDHGFDFLPESEYYISAHGHTGGDLMIDLKARARDHDDAVHGAFLNDYDDGEIALRFSLNGIYHPDAPQGRISFDADRDTAGAAYLWKDGFHYSIELYGELTLIDGWVGFEGYLRDDLEKRSHKLRIAKRLPLEQLDWHHYRFTAMAELRQAPKTLPRHVSLSNLTGADLPPGLFGYTSLESLTVQYNPADRSADGLRALPDDIARLRHLHTLYLSNARALHGLPPALATLPELERLMVSGSGITAIADGILDLPKLNTCLLDGNPLERLPDTFSPSLRSLSLAGNKLTTIPAALAALPELRHLDLQGNPLSDLPQDLRDLPGLKLELEKKQALFDYRYPGADGLGTVPFDKRLFLARHDEALNTLLAQALCDEQWAPYRHDLINLARRTVALATSEADDYSEVGNTRFGGLPDLPAGEPYPRLHGDDSPGYQFIAQLNCGELAPYQDYLPRSGLLSFFISDQENPRALVRYHCGPVSTLRSAADLNLTDDDIGDDHGLYSPFRARAGLSVSLPHFYSDQDYYRDAPSLAPLEDQFELTETLTETLKNALIEAATVPPVHAVNSFVFKQHDTPEIEAALALGGEQDDFMVLLRVSSDNNPGFCFWDAGEIYFVIHKSDLAKADFANVYCGLESS
;
A
#
# COMPACT_ATOMS: atom_id res chain seq x y z
N MET A 1 -2.51 -9.95 -33.80
CA MET A 1 -1.35 -10.69 -33.28
C MET A 1 -0.15 -9.80 -33.53
N ALA A 2 0.65 -9.48 -32.51
CA ALA A 2 1.84 -8.64 -32.64
C ALA A 2 3.04 -9.52 -33.00
N HIS A 3 3.74 -9.22 -34.09
CA HIS A 3 4.97 -9.93 -34.47
C HIS A 3 6.17 -9.22 -33.85
N ILE A 4 6.89 -9.90 -32.97
CA ILE A 4 8.08 -9.39 -32.29
C ILE A 4 9.30 -10.14 -32.81
N GLU A 5 10.32 -9.41 -33.24
CA GLU A 5 11.58 -9.95 -33.74
C GLU A 5 12.76 -9.40 -32.90
N THR A 6 13.46 -10.27 -32.18
CA THR A 6 14.74 -9.96 -31.50
C THR A 6 15.91 -10.38 -32.39
N ARG A 7 17.15 -10.32 -31.88
CA ARG A 7 18.30 -10.81 -32.66
C ARG A 7 18.35 -12.33 -32.74
N THR A 8 17.66 -13.02 -31.84
CA THR A 8 17.75 -14.48 -31.68
C THR A 8 16.44 -15.22 -31.86
N PHE A 9 15.30 -14.54 -31.84
CA PHE A 9 14.03 -15.16 -32.18
C PHE A 9 13.01 -14.18 -32.75
N SER A 10 11.97 -14.70 -33.39
CA SER A 10 10.73 -13.98 -33.60
C SER A 10 9.55 -14.76 -33.06
N ILE A 11 8.49 -14.07 -32.66
CA ILE A 11 7.28 -14.63 -32.05
C ILE A 11 6.05 -13.79 -32.40
N GLU A 12 4.89 -14.43 -32.54
CA GLU A 12 3.60 -13.78 -32.72
C GLU A 12 2.78 -13.86 -31.43
N ILE A 13 2.58 -12.73 -30.78
CA ILE A 13 1.73 -12.61 -29.59
C ILE A 13 0.26 -12.46 -30.00
N PRO A 14 -0.70 -13.22 -29.45
CA PRO A 14 -2.12 -13.08 -29.71
C PRO A 14 -2.58 -11.64 -29.48
N GLY A 15 -3.38 -11.09 -30.39
CA GLY A 15 -3.80 -9.67 -30.33
C GLY A 15 -4.78 -9.33 -29.20
N GLN A 16 -4.96 -10.26 -28.26
CA GLN A 16 -5.73 -10.06 -27.04
C GLN A 16 -4.85 -9.38 -26.00
N PHE A 17 -3.56 -9.73 -25.92
CA PHE A 17 -2.60 -9.10 -25.03
C PHE A 17 -2.32 -7.67 -25.50
N GLY A 18 -2.70 -6.69 -24.68
CA GLY A 18 -2.52 -5.28 -24.95
C GLY A 18 -1.10 -4.81 -24.64
N PHE A 19 -0.43 -5.41 -23.64
CA PHE A 19 0.82 -4.89 -23.13
C PHE A 19 2.11 -5.62 -23.59
N VAL A 20 2.41 -5.70 -24.89
CA VAL A 20 3.62 -6.39 -25.45
C VAL A 20 4.96 -5.59 -25.42
N ARG A 21 5.79 -5.79 -24.39
CA ARG A 21 7.12 -5.20 -24.09
C ARG A 21 8.28 -6.04 -24.59
N PRO A 22 8.88 -5.80 -25.77
CA PRO A 22 10.19 -6.34 -26.09
C PRO A 22 11.30 -5.61 -25.30
N LEU A 23 12.15 -6.36 -24.58
CA LEU A 23 13.33 -5.86 -23.88
C LEU A 23 14.55 -6.73 -24.25
N TRP A 24 15.35 -6.23 -25.21
CA TRP A 24 16.50 -6.95 -25.79
C TRP A 24 16.13 -8.37 -26.26
N GLU A 25 16.65 -9.42 -25.62
CA GLU A 25 16.37 -10.83 -25.96
C GLU A 25 15.20 -11.41 -25.16
N SER A 26 14.27 -10.56 -24.72
CA SER A 26 13.03 -10.96 -24.04
C SER A 26 11.83 -10.15 -24.52
N VAL A 27 10.64 -10.68 -24.31
CA VAL A 27 9.35 -10.04 -24.57
C VAL A 27 8.40 -10.41 -23.44
N ARG A 28 7.73 -9.41 -22.87
CA ARG A 28 6.62 -9.57 -21.92
C ARG A 28 5.34 -9.10 -22.59
N ALA A 29 4.23 -9.79 -22.44
CA ALA A 29 2.93 -9.38 -22.95
C ALA A 29 1.90 -9.53 -21.84
N GLU A 30 1.04 -8.54 -21.64
CA GLU A 30 0.02 -8.59 -20.59
C GLU A 30 -1.37 -8.34 -21.16
N TYR A 31 -2.36 -8.97 -20.55
CA TYR A 31 -3.77 -8.76 -20.78
C TYR A 31 -4.44 -8.51 -19.45
N GLU A 32 -4.88 -7.27 -19.22
CA GLU A 32 -5.61 -6.89 -18.03
C GLU A 32 -7.05 -7.38 -18.14
N THR A 33 -7.49 -8.13 -17.14
CA THR A 33 -8.90 -8.50 -16.92
C THR A 33 -9.44 -7.67 -15.76
N ASP A 34 -10.77 -7.69 -15.55
CA ASP A 34 -11.39 -6.92 -14.45
C ASP A 34 -10.86 -7.34 -13.06
N ASP A 35 -10.30 -8.55 -12.93
CA ASP A 35 -9.90 -9.18 -11.66
C ASP A 35 -8.41 -9.57 -11.57
N ASP A 36 -7.66 -9.70 -12.68
CA ASP A 36 -6.23 -10.11 -12.70
C ASP A 36 -5.51 -9.78 -14.04
N ILE A 37 -4.20 -9.97 -14.12
CA ILE A 37 -3.37 -9.75 -15.32
C ILE A 37 -2.85 -11.08 -15.87
N VAL A 38 -3.29 -11.44 -17.07
CA VAL A 38 -2.78 -12.61 -17.80
C VAL A 38 -1.51 -12.23 -18.54
N MET A 39 -0.43 -12.99 -18.35
CA MET A 39 0.90 -12.63 -18.88
C MET A 39 1.48 -13.68 -19.82
N ILE A 40 2.32 -13.24 -20.75
CA ILE A 40 3.28 -14.06 -21.52
C ILE A 40 4.66 -13.44 -21.31
N ASN A 41 5.64 -14.18 -20.80
CA ASN A 41 7.05 -13.81 -20.81
C ASN A 41 7.82 -14.79 -21.68
N ALA A 42 8.45 -14.33 -22.75
CA ALA A 42 9.26 -15.16 -23.62
C ALA A 42 10.65 -14.54 -23.86
N GLY A 43 11.69 -15.35 -23.99
CA GLY A 43 13.03 -14.83 -24.18
C GLY A 43 14.10 -15.90 -24.30
N VAL A 44 15.31 -15.48 -24.60
CA VAL A 44 16.49 -16.33 -24.62
C VAL A 44 17.30 -16.12 -23.36
N ASP A 45 17.74 -17.21 -22.75
CA ASP A 45 18.55 -17.18 -21.54
C ASP A 45 19.72 -18.18 -21.63
N ASP A 46 20.73 -17.99 -20.78
CA ASP A 46 21.82 -18.94 -20.61
C ASP A 46 21.48 -20.02 -19.57
N ASP A 47 22.01 -21.23 -19.76
CA ASP A 47 21.68 -22.40 -18.95
C ASP A 47 22.28 -22.34 -17.53
N HIS A 48 22.84 -21.21 -17.09
CA HIS A 48 23.51 -21.11 -15.79
C HIS A 48 22.58 -21.52 -14.66
N LEU A 49 21.33 -21.03 -14.65
CA LEU A 49 20.34 -21.38 -13.64
C LEU A 49 19.81 -22.81 -13.81
N LEU A 50 19.49 -23.23 -15.04
CA LEU A 50 19.04 -24.60 -15.32
C LEU A 50 20.09 -25.64 -14.90
N SER A 51 21.39 -25.33 -15.02
CA SER A 51 22.49 -26.23 -14.67
C SER A 51 22.60 -26.52 -13.16
N GLN A 52 21.94 -25.73 -12.31
CA GLN A 52 21.88 -25.92 -10.86
C GLN A 52 20.90 -27.04 -10.46
N HIS A 53 20.05 -27.50 -11.38
CA HIS A 53 19.06 -28.54 -11.13
C HIS A 53 19.53 -29.93 -11.56
N HIS A 54 19.08 -30.97 -10.86
CA HIS A 54 19.50 -32.36 -11.10
C HIS A 54 18.95 -32.94 -12.41
N GLY A 55 19.82 -33.43 -13.31
CA GLY A 55 19.42 -34.17 -14.52
C GLY A 55 20.46 -34.19 -15.64
N ASP A 56 20.54 -35.30 -16.37
CA ASP A 56 21.55 -35.51 -17.42
C ASP A 56 21.23 -34.77 -18.74
N HIS A 57 19.98 -34.33 -18.93
CA HIS A 57 19.48 -33.74 -20.17
C HIS A 57 18.66 -32.47 -19.93
N PHE A 58 18.62 -31.57 -20.92
CA PHE A 58 17.91 -30.27 -20.86
C PHE A 58 16.48 -30.41 -20.33
N ALA A 59 15.69 -31.36 -20.83
CA ALA A 59 14.29 -31.53 -20.44
C ALA A 59 14.09 -31.81 -18.93
N THR A 60 14.97 -32.59 -18.30
CA THR A 60 14.86 -32.90 -16.86
C THR A 60 15.25 -31.68 -16.02
N ARG A 61 16.30 -30.96 -16.43
CA ARG A 61 16.73 -29.73 -15.73
C ARG A 61 15.71 -28.61 -15.88
N PHE A 62 15.15 -28.43 -17.08
CA PHE A 62 14.11 -27.46 -17.37
C PHE A 62 12.86 -27.72 -16.54
N ARG A 63 12.45 -28.99 -16.40
CA ARG A 63 11.32 -29.37 -15.54
C ARG A 63 11.52 -28.92 -14.09
N GLU A 64 12.64 -29.28 -13.48
CA GLU A 64 12.92 -28.89 -12.09
C GLU A 64 13.10 -27.37 -11.93
N TYR A 65 13.68 -26.71 -12.94
CA TYR A 65 13.82 -25.25 -12.99
C TYR A 65 12.47 -24.53 -12.97
N CYS A 66 11.53 -24.91 -13.86
CA CYS A 66 10.19 -24.30 -13.91
C CYS A 66 9.43 -24.44 -12.59
N LEU A 67 9.50 -25.61 -11.95
CA LEU A 67 8.82 -25.86 -10.67
C LEU A 67 9.40 -25.01 -9.54
N SER A 68 10.70 -24.71 -9.57
CA SER A 68 11.34 -23.90 -8.52
C SER A 68 10.91 -22.42 -8.54
N ARG A 69 10.38 -21.92 -9.66
CA ARG A 69 10.09 -20.50 -9.87
C ARG A 69 8.73 -20.01 -9.35
N ARG A 70 7.77 -20.91 -9.11
CA ARG A 70 6.38 -20.56 -8.75
C ARG A 70 5.88 -21.25 -7.47
N GLY A 71 6.79 -21.71 -6.61
CA GLY A 71 6.45 -22.39 -5.36
C GLY A 71 5.89 -23.79 -5.58
N GLN A 72 5.00 -24.27 -4.69
CA GLN A 72 4.41 -25.60 -4.85
C GLN A 72 3.32 -25.59 -5.93
N VAL A 73 3.59 -26.26 -7.05
CA VAL A 73 2.66 -26.37 -8.19
C VAL A 73 2.39 -27.84 -8.54
N GLU A 74 1.16 -28.17 -8.91
CA GLU A 74 0.79 -29.47 -9.48
C GLU A 74 0.95 -29.42 -10.99
N ILE A 75 1.75 -30.34 -11.55
CA ILE A 75 1.87 -30.47 -13.00
C ILE A 75 0.62 -31.10 -13.57
N THR A 76 -0.08 -30.35 -14.41
CA THR A 76 -1.33 -30.78 -15.05
C THR A 76 -1.10 -31.53 -16.36
N ALA A 77 -0.03 -31.20 -17.08
CA ALA A 77 0.40 -31.95 -18.26
C ALA A 77 1.87 -31.69 -18.58
N GLU A 78 2.56 -32.74 -19.03
CA GLU A 78 3.88 -32.65 -19.66
C GLU A 78 3.79 -33.28 -21.05
N TYR A 79 4.16 -32.52 -22.06
CA TYR A 79 4.18 -33.00 -23.44
C TYR A 79 5.22 -32.26 -24.26
N SER A 80 5.29 -32.56 -25.55
CA SER A 80 6.27 -31.92 -26.42
C SER A 80 5.67 -31.61 -27.78
N LEU A 81 5.96 -30.40 -28.23
CA LEU A 81 5.54 -29.89 -29.52
C LEU A 81 6.77 -29.76 -30.42
N THR A 82 6.54 -29.80 -31.73
CA THR A 82 7.60 -29.55 -32.71
C THR A 82 7.42 -28.13 -33.23
N VAL A 83 8.29 -27.23 -32.79
CA VAL A 83 8.32 -25.82 -33.21
C VAL A 83 9.49 -25.65 -34.18
N HIS A 84 9.19 -25.38 -35.45
CA HIS A 84 10.18 -25.19 -36.52
C HIS A 84 11.28 -26.28 -36.58
N GLY A 85 10.92 -27.53 -36.32
CA GLY A 85 11.84 -28.68 -36.37
C GLY A 85 12.66 -28.92 -35.10
N ARG A 86 12.46 -28.12 -34.05
CA ARG A 86 13.03 -28.32 -32.71
C ARG A 86 11.95 -28.83 -31.76
N ALA A 87 12.36 -29.59 -30.75
CA ALA A 87 11.44 -30.10 -29.72
C ALA A 87 11.25 -29.05 -28.62
N ALA A 88 10.05 -28.48 -28.52
CA ALA A 88 9.63 -27.64 -27.40
C ALA A 88 9.06 -28.52 -26.28
N ARG A 89 9.57 -28.36 -25.06
CA ARG A 89 9.08 -29.07 -23.89
C ARG A 89 8.05 -28.20 -23.19
N VAL A 90 6.81 -28.65 -23.15
CA VAL A 90 5.71 -27.93 -22.51
C VAL A 90 5.37 -28.59 -21.19
N ILE A 91 5.31 -27.78 -20.14
CA ILE A 91 4.91 -28.17 -18.80
C ILE A 91 3.82 -27.18 -18.39
N THR A 92 2.61 -27.70 -18.18
CA THR A 92 1.54 -26.91 -17.57
C THR A 92 1.43 -27.30 -16.11
N ALA A 93 1.24 -26.31 -15.26
CA ALA A 93 1.09 -26.53 -13.83
C ALA A 93 0.08 -25.56 -13.25
N ARG A 94 -0.45 -25.86 -12.07
CA ARG A 94 -1.34 -24.98 -11.31
C ARG A 94 -0.82 -24.85 -9.88
N ASN A 95 -0.97 -23.69 -9.25
CA ASN A 95 -0.81 -23.59 -7.80
C ASN A 95 -2.17 -23.74 -7.09
N GLY A 96 -2.14 -23.87 -5.76
CA GLY A 96 -3.34 -23.90 -4.93
C GLY A 96 -4.02 -22.54 -4.77
N GLN A 97 -3.45 -21.45 -5.31
CA GLN A 97 -3.95 -20.07 -5.18
C GLN A 97 -4.87 -19.65 -6.34
N GLY A 98 -5.13 -20.55 -7.29
CA GLY A 98 -6.00 -20.26 -8.43
C GLY A 98 -5.25 -19.81 -9.69
N ASP A 99 -3.91 -19.89 -9.72
CA ASP A 99 -3.10 -19.60 -10.90
C ASP A 99 -2.72 -20.85 -11.67
N ALA A 100 -2.63 -20.66 -12.97
CA ALA A 100 -2.28 -21.65 -13.96
C ALA A 100 -1.11 -21.15 -14.80
N PHE A 101 -0.06 -21.97 -14.83
CA PHE A 101 1.20 -21.69 -15.47
C PHE A 101 1.41 -22.58 -16.68
N TYR A 102 1.85 -21.98 -17.76
CA TYR A 102 2.26 -22.64 -18.99
C TYR A 102 3.73 -22.36 -19.20
N PHE A 103 4.59 -23.35 -19.00
CA PHE A 103 6.03 -23.25 -19.24
C PHE A 103 6.41 -23.98 -20.51
N THR A 104 7.30 -23.38 -21.31
CA THR A 104 7.88 -24.06 -22.45
C THR A 104 9.34 -23.68 -22.68
N GLY A 105 10.15 -24.69 -23.00
CA GLY A 105 11.59 -24.53 -23.25
C GLY A 105 12.01 -25.19 -24.56
N ILE A 106 12.82 -24.48 -25.35
CA ILE A 106 13.44 -24.98 -26.59
C ILE A 106 14.96 -24.82 -26.48
N GLU A 107 15.69 -25.93 -26.50
CA GLU A 107 17.16 -25.91 -26.53
C GLU A 107 17.66 -25.31 -27.85
N MET A 108 18.45 -24.24 -27.78
CA MET A 108 18.99 -23.52 -28.94
C MET A 108 20.35 -24.08 -29.35
N ASP A 109 21.28 -24.13 -28.40
CA ASP A 109 22.60 -24.76 -28.52
C ASP A 109 23.08 -25.26 -27.15
N ALA A 110 24.34 -25.67 -27.04
CA ALA A 110 24.90 -26.13 -25.78
C ALA A 110 25.12 -24.93 -24.82
N GLY A 111 24.13 -24.69 -23.96
CA GLY A 111 24.21 -23.69 -22.89
C GLY A 111 23.24 -22.51 -23.04
N HIS A 112 22.37 -22.50 -24.05
CA HIS A 112 21.31 -21.50 -24.19
C HIS A 112 20.00 -22.13 -24.60
N HIS A 113 18.91 -21.55 -24.12
CA HIS A 113 17.57 -21.97 -24.47
C HIS A 113 16.66 -20.77 -24.66
N PHE A 114 15.61 -21.00 -25.45
CA PHE A 114 14.46 -20.11 -25.50
C PHE A 114 13.43 -20.62 -24.50
N GLU A 115 12.88 -19.72 -23.70
CA GLU A 115 11.80 -19.99 -22.77
C GLU A 115 10.58 -19.13 -23.15
N LEU A 116 9.38 -19.69 -23.02
CA LEU A 116 8.14 -18.94 -22.92
C LEU A 116 7.38 -19.41 -21.69
N THR A 117 6.84 -18.46 -20.94
CA THR A 117 6.00 -18.69 -19.78
C THR A 117 4.73 -17.88 -19.91
N GLY A 118 3.60 -18.48 -19.55
CA GLY A 118 2.32 -17.80 -19.54
C GLY A 118 1.60 -18.08 -18.23
N ASP A 119 1.02 -17.05 -17.65
CA ASP A 119 0.36 -17.12 -16.34
C ASP A 119 -1.06 -16.58 -16.51
N CYS A 120 -2.07 -17.31 -16.00
CA CYS A 120 -3.48 -16.92 -16.00
C CYS A 120 -4.20 -17.59 -14.82
N LEU A 121 -5.44 -17.19 -14.52
CA LEU A 121 -6.25 -17.92 -13.56
C LEU A 121 -6.64 -19.32 -14.07
N VAL A 122 -6.72 -20.31 -13.16
CA VAL A 122 -7.09 -21.71 -13.43
C VAL A 122 -8.46 -21.83 -14.10
N THR A 123 -9.39 -20.93 -13.74
CA THR A 123 -10.74 -20.84 -14.33
C THR A 123 -10.70 -20.49 -15.82
N GLU A 124 -9.61 -19.89 -16.28
CA GLU A 124 -9.46 -19.32 -17.62
C GLU A 124 -8.48 -20.10 -18.52
N GLU A 125 -7.85 -21.18 -18.04
CA GLU A 125 -6.88 -21.97 -18.83
C GLU A 125 -7.40 -22.44 -20.19
N ARG A 126 -8.69 -22.80 -20.24
CA ARG A 126 -9.33 -23.24 -21.49
C ARG A 126 -9.40 -22.14 -22.53
N ILE A 127 -9.23 -20.89 -22.11
CA ILE A 127 -9.16 -19.69 -22.93
C ILE A 127 -7.68 -19.40 -23.25
N TRP A 128 -6.81 -19.34 -22.24
CA TRP A 128 -5.44 -18.82 -22.38
C TRP A 128 -4.38 -19.83 -22.80
N PHE A 129 -4.42 -21.08 -22.34
CA PHE A 129 -3.40 -22.06 -22.72
C PHE A 129 -3.37 -22.35 -24.23
N PRO A 130 -4.51 -22.45 -24.94
CA PRO A 130 -4.49 -22.53 -26.40
C PRO A 130 -3.81 -21.33 -27.06
N LEU A 131 -3.92 -20.15 -26.46
CA LEU A 131 -3.29 -18.93 -26.95
C LEU A 131 -1.79 -18.94 -26.66
N PHE A 132 -1.35 -19.36 -25.48
CA PHE A 132 0.07 -19.56 -25.17
C PHE A 132 0.73 -20.60 -26.09
N GLU A 133 0.03 -21.71 -26.36
CA GLU A 133 0.50 -22.73 -27.29
C GLU A 133 0.54 -22.18 -28.73
N GLN A 134 -0.46 -21.39 -29.13
CA GLN A 134 -0.44 -20.70 -30.43
C GLN A 134 0.75 -19.74 -30.54
N THR A 135 1.04 -18.98 -29.49
CA THR A 135 2.21 -18.10 -29.38
C THR A 135 3.50 -18.91 -29.54
N LEU A 136 3.65 -20.01 -28.81
CA LEU A 136 4.80 -20.91 -28.91
C LEU A 136 4.98 -21.46 -30.33
N MET A 137 3.90 -21.87 -30.99
CA MET A 137 3.95 -22.43 -32.35
C MET A 137 4.39 -21.42 -33.42
N SER A 138 4.34 -20.13 -33.11
CA SER A 138 4.81 -19.05 -33.99
C SER A 138 6.31 -18.76 -33.86
N VAL A 139 6.98 -19.29 -32.82
CA VAL A 139 8.36 -18.96 -32.50
C VAL A 139 9.33 -19.44 -33.58
N GLN A 140 10.12 -18.52 -34.13
CA GLN A 140 11.24 -18.83 -35.02
C GLN A 140 12.55 -18.48 -34.34
N LEU A 141 13.42 -19.46 -34.11
CA LEU A 141 14.72 -19.26 -33.47
C LEU A 141 15.83 -19.11 -34.52
N PHE A 142 16.66 -18.08 -34.39
CA PHE A 142 17.78 -17.76 -35.27
C PHE A 142 18.88 -17.01 -34.50
N GLY A 143 19.84 -16.40 -35.19
CA GLY A 143 20.88 -15.58 -34.55
C GLY A 143 21.91 -16.36 -33.71
N ASP A 144 22.75 -15.60 -32.99
CA ASP A 144 23.76 -16.09 -32.06
C ASP A 144 23.38 -15.66 -30.63
N PRO A 145 22.88 -16.60 -29.78
CA PRO A 145 22.39 -16.26 -28.44
C PRO A 145 23.50 -15.74 -27.53
N ALA A 146 24.73 -16.23 -27.67
CA ALA A 146 25.85 -15.79 -26.84
C ALA A 146 26.23 -14.32 -27.14
N ALA A 147 26.25 -13.93 -28.42
CA ALA A 147 26.53 -12.56 -28.81
C ALA A 147 25.42 -11.59 -28.38
N ALA A 148 24.16 -12.00 -28.51
CA ALA A 148 23.02 -11.17 -28.15
C ALA A 148 22.93 -10.92 -26.63
N LEU A 149 23.11 -11.97 -25.82
CA LEU A 149 23.11 -11.85 -24.35
C LEU A 149 24.34 -11.10 -23.81
N ALA A 150 25.47 -11.11 -24.51
CA ALA A 150 26.63 -10.29 -24.16
C ALA A 150 26.37 -8.80 -24.40
N ASP A 151 25.75 -8.45 -25.53
CA ASP A 151 25.36 -7.07 -25.84
C ASP A 151 24.30 -6.56 -24.85
N GLN A 152 23.34 -7.40 -24.47
CA GLN A 152 22.36 -7.10 -23.42
C GLN A 152 23.04 -6.78 -22.07
N ARG A 153 23.96 -7.63 -21.61
CA ARG A 153 24.73 -7.40 -20.37
C ARG A 153 25.51 -6.08 -20.41
N GLN A 154 26.18 -5.80 -21.53
CA GLN A 154 26.92 -4.54 -21.70
C GLN A 154 25.99 -3.31 -21.68
N GLY A 155 24.78 -3.43 -22.24
CA GLY A 155 23.76 -2.38 -22.19
C GLY A 155 23.33 -2.06 -20.75
N VAL A 156 23.04 -3.09 -19.95
CA VAL A 156 22.67 -2.96 -18.53
C VAL A 156 23.80 -2.31 -17.71
N GLU A 157 25.04 -2.79 -17.86
CA GLU A 157 26.20 -2.22 -17.15
C GLU A 157 26.44 -0.75 -17.52
N ALA A 158 26.25 -0.37 -18.79
CA ALA A 158 26.39 1.01 -19.24
C ALA A 158 25.30 1.94 -18.70
N LEU A 159 24.10 1.43 -18.46
CA LEU A 159 23.00 2.13 -17.78
C LEU A 159 23.32 2.37 -16.30
N LEU A 160 23.85 1.34 -15.62
CA LEU A 160 24.18 1.41 -14.18
C LEU A 160 25.44 2.24 -13.88
N ALA A 161 26.36 2.40 -14.85
CA ALA A 161 27.64 3.06 -14.64
C ALA A 161 27.65 4.61 -14.82
N ARG A 162 26.51 5.26 -15.08
CA ARG A 162 26.49 6.72 -15.35
C ARG A 162 26.32 7.57 -14.08
N PRO A 163 27.28 8.47 -13.75
CA PRO A 163 27.04 9.50 -12.75
C PRO A 163 26.08 10.57 -13.31
N GLN A 164 25.13 11.04 -12.49
CA GLN A 164 24.29 12.20 -12.82
C GLN A 164 25.16 13.44 -13.08
N SER A 165 25.36 13.78 -14.36
CA SER A 165 26.02 15.04 -14.75
C SER A 165 24.97 16.05 -15.22
N LYS A 166 24.67 17.03 -14.36
CA LYS A 166 24.00 18.27 -14.73
C LYS A 166 24.82 18.97 -15.82
N THR A 167 24.44 18.77 -17.09
CA THR A 167 24.94 19.58 -18.20
C THR A 167 23.81 20.51 -18.62
N ARG A 168 24.09 21.80 -18.55
CA ARG A 168 23.22 22.94 -18.83
C ARG A 168 22.50 22.79 -20.17
N GLU A 169 21.17 22.86 -20.13
CA GLU A 169 20.25 22.82 -21.28
C GLU A 169 20.63 23.84 -22.37
N GLU A 170 20.61 23.41 -23.63
CA GLU A 170 20.38 24.35 -24.73
C GLU A 170 18.91 24.77 -24.65
N ALA A 171 18.65 26.05 -24.37
CA ALA A 171 17.31 26.60 -24.28
C ALA A 171 16.55 26.38 -25.59
N THR A 172 15.59 25.49 -25.56
CA THR A 172 14.62 25.25 -26.64
C THR A 172 13.74 26.50 -26.72
N PRO A 173 13.42 27.01 -27.92
CA PRO A 173 12.60 28.21 -28.05
C PRO A 173 11.21 27.99 -27.45
N ASP A 174 10.70 28.99 -26.72
CA ASP A 174 9.33 28.97 -26.20
C ASP A 174 8.34 28.66 -27.33
N PRO A 175 7.42 27.71 -27.14
CA PRO A 175 6.42 27.40 -28.15
C PRO A 175 5.57 28.66 -28.45
N PRO A 176 5.14 28.87 -29.70
CA PRO A 176 4.30 30.00 -30.03
C PRO A 176 2.97 29.90 -29.27
N PRO A 177 2.36 31.04 -28.89
CA PRO A 177 1.09 31.01 -28.18
C PRO A 177 0.00 30.39 -29.06
N PHE A 178 -0.86 29.58 -28.45
CA PHE A 178 -2.03 29.02 -29.12
C PHE A 178 -2.98 30.14 -29.60
N ASN A 179 -3.53 29.96 -30.80
CA ASN A 179 -4.58 30.81 -31.36
C ASN A 179 -5.71 29.92 -31.90
N VAL A 180 -6.96 30.37 -31.71
CA VAL A 180 -8.13 29.66 -32.22
C VAL A 180 -8.00 29.44 -33.74
N PRO A 181 -8.19 28.20 -34.25
CA PRO A 181 -8.06 27.91 -35.68
C PRO A 181 -9.03 28.75 -36.52
N ALA A 182 -8.52 29.44 -37.53
CA ALA A 182 -9.33 30.36 -38.36
C ALA A 182 -10.41 29.65 -39.18
N ASP A 183 -10.24 28.36 -39.45
CA ASP A 183 -11.21 27.50 -40.12
C ASP A 183 -12.11 26.72 -39.14
N HIS A 184 -11.93 26.94 -37.83
CA HIS A 184 -12.64 26.28 -36.72
C HIS A 184 -12.55 24.75 -36.72
N ARG A 185 -11.48 24.19 -37.28
CA ARG A 185 -11.25 22.73 -37.26
C ARG A 185 -10.45 22.32 -36.03
N GLU A 186 -10.85 21.18 -35.45
CA GLU A 186 -10.11 20.51 -34.38
C GLU A 186 -8.91 19.75 -34.97
N TYR A 187 -7.82 19.70 -34.21
CA TYR A 187 -6.64 18.92 -34.57
C TYR A 187 -5.91 18.42 -33.32
N PHE A 188 -5.18 17.33 -33.50
CA PHE A 188 -4.20 16.82 -32.57
C PHE A 188 -3.05 16.33 -33.42
N ASP A 189 -1.91 17.00 -33.37
CA ASP A 189 -0.75 16.68 -34.18
C ASP A 189 0.50 16.52 -33.30
N ILE A 190 1.29 15.48 -33.55
CA ILE A 190 2.64 15.30 -33.03
C ILE A 190 3.59 15.32 -34.22
N ASP A 191 4.48 16.31 -34.27
CA ASP A 191 5.28 16.66 -35.46
C ASP A 191 4.40 16.82 -36.71
N ASP A 192 4.61 15.97 -37.70
CA ASP A 192 3.84 15.93 -38.96
C ASP A 192 2.77 14.81 -38.96
N HIS A 193 2.54 14.17 -37.80
CA HIS A 193 1.62 13.04 -37.62
C HIS A 193 0.31 13.49 -36.97
N GLY A 194 -0.80 13.27 -37.68
CA GLY A 194 -2.14 13.65 -37.23
C GLY A 194 -2.85 12.53 -36.46
N PHE A 195 -3.57 12.92 -35.42
CA PHE A 195 -4.41 12.08 -34.58
C PHE A 195 -5.87 12.50 -34.70
N ASP A 196 -6.76 11.52 -34.65
CA ASP A 196 -8.22 11.71 -34.60
C ASP A 196 -8.72 11.56 -33.18
N PHE A 197 -9.46 12.56 -32.69
CA PHE A 197 -10.09 12.48 -31.37
C PHE A 197 -11.12 11.36 -31.30
N LEU A 198 -11.07 10.63 -30.19
CA LEU A 198 -11.97 9.54 -29.89
C LEU A 198 -13.24 10.04 -29.18
N PRO A 199 -14.42 9.45 -29.45
CA PRO A 199 -15.69 9.80 -28.80
C PRO A 199 -15.67 9.72 -27.27
N GLU A 200 -14.78 8.90 -26.71
CA GLU A 200 -14.55 8.64 -25.29
C GLU A 200 -13.82 9.79 -24.58
N SER A 201 -13.52 10.88 -25.28
CA SER A 201 -13.02 12.10 -24.64
C SER A 201 -14.10 12.68 -23.72
N GLU A 202 -13.77 12.92 -22.45
CA GLU A 202 -14.71 13.36 -21.42
C GLU A 202 -14.39 14.77 -20.90
N TYR A 203 -15.44 15.52 -20.58
CA TYR A 203 -15.34 16.88 -20.07
C TYR A 203 -16.35 17.06 -18.95
N TYR A 204 -15.90 17.09 -17.71
CA TYR A 204 -16.80 17.19 -16.57
C TYR A 204 -16.16 17.89 -15.39
N ILE A 205 -17.01 18.35 -14.48
CA ILE A 205 -16.57 18.84 -13.17
C ILE A 205 -17.03 17.80 -12.17
N SER A 206 -16.10 17.26 -11.39
CA SER A 206 -16.45 16.20 -10.43
C SER A 206 -17.47 16.72 -9.42
N ALA A 207 -18.60 16.02 -9.35
CA ALA A 207 -19.64 16.25 -8.34
C ALA A 207 -19.40 15.42 -7.06
N HIS A 208 -18.29 14.68 -7.00
CA HIS A 208 -18.00 13.77 -5.88
C HIS A 208 -17.26 14.52 -4.78
N GLY A 209 -17.71 14.34 -3.55
CA GLY A 209 -17.12 15.00 -2.38
C GLY A 209 -17.81 16.33 -2.04
N HIS A 210 -17.30 17.00 -1.01
CA HIS A 210 -18.02 18.10 -0.36
C HIS A 210 -17.32 19.45 -0.47
N THR A 211 -16.23 19.51 -1.23
CA THR A 211 -15.39 20.70 -1.42
C THR A 211 -15.31 21.14 -2.89
N GLY A 212 -16.18 20.59 -3.72
CA GLY A 212 -16.15 20.76 -5.18
C GLY A 212 -14.96 20.05 -5.84
N GLY A 213 -15.02 19.99 -7.17
CA GLY A 213 -14.00 19.41 -8.02
C GLY A 213 -13.38 20.42 -8.99
N ASP A 214 -12.34 19.95 -9.68
CA ASP A 214 -11.70 20.69 -10.77
C ASP A 214 -12.43 20.40 -12.09
N LEU A 215 -12.13 21.19 -13.13
CA LEU A 215 -12.55 20.87 -14.50
C LEU A 215 -11.64 19.77 -15.04
N MET A 216 -12.21 18.59 -15.27
CA MET A 216 -11.53 17.47 -15.91
C MET A 216 -11.70 17.55 -17.43
N ILE A 217 -10.58 17.49 -18.14
CA ILE A 217 -10.52 17.45 -19.61
C ILE A 217 -9.72 16.21 -19.98
N ASP A 218 -10.40 15.16 -20.39
CA ASP A 218 -9.80 13.91 -20.87
C ASP A 218 -9.82 13.90 -22.40
N LEU A 219 -8.65 14.06 -23.02
CA LEU A 219 -8.48 14.07 -24.46
C LEU A 219 -7.94 12.72 -24.90
N LYS A 220 -8.81 11.89 -25.49
CA LYS A 220 -8.42 10.63 -26.10
C LYS A 220 -8.33 10.79 -27.61
N ALA A 221 -7.27 10.26 -28.21
CA ALA A 221 -7.07 10.35 -29.65
C ALA A 221 -6.34 9.11 -30.19
N ARG A 222 -6.45 8.85 -31.48
CA ARG A 222 -5.78 7.75 -32.18
C ARG A 222 -5.04 8.23 -33.40
N ALA A 223 -3.83 7.73 -33.65
CA ALA A 223 -3.04 8.06 -34.84
C ALA A 223 -3.79 7.68 -36.13
N ARG A 224 -3.83 8.59 -37.12
CA ARG A 224 -4.54 8.37 -38.41
C ARG A 224 -3.91 7.28 -39.27
N ASP A 225 -2.58 7.21 -39.24
CA ASP A 225 -1.75 6.31 -40.03
C ASP A 225 -0.69 5.68 -39.12
N HIS A 226 -1.14 4.94 -38.09
CA HIS A 226 -0.25 4.34 -37.10
C HIS A 226 0.81 3.44 -37.77
N ASP A 227 2.08 3.68 -37.39
CA ASP A 227 3.26 2.97 -37.87
C ASP A 227 4.28 3.00 -36.74
N ASP A 228 4.56 1.85 -36.15
CA ASP A 228 5.47 1.70 -35.00
C ASP A 228 6.88 2.23 -35.30
N ALA A 229 7.34 2.11 -36.55
CA ALA A 229 8.66 2.61 -36.95
C ALA A 229 8.74 4.14 -36.95
N VAL A 230 7.59 4.81 -37.02
CA VAL A 230 7.45 6.27 -37.09
C VAL A 230 7.01 6.84 -35.74
N HIS A 231 6.04 6.20 -35.09
CA HIS A 231 5.40 6.70 -33.87
C HIS A 231 5.99 6.09 -32.59
N GLY A 232 6.69 4.95 -32.66
CA GLY A 232 7.37 4.34 -31.49
C GLY A 232 8.50 5.20 -30.91
N ALA A 233 8.84 6.32 -31.55
CA ALA A 233 9.69 7.34 -30.95
C ALA A 233 9.01 8.13 -29.82
N PHE A 234 7.66 8.13 -29.77
CA PHE A 234 6.91 8.86 -28.74
C PHE A 234 5.61 8.23 -28.22
N LEU A 235 5.09 7.21 -28.90
CA LEU A 235 4.01 6.38 -28.41
C LEU A 235 4.58 5.13 -27.74
N ASN A 236 3.81 4.58 -26.80
CA ASN A 236 4.08 3.25 -26.30
C ASN A 236 3.60 2.19 -27.31
N ASP A 237 4.04 0.96 -27.12
CA ASP A 237 3.81 -0.14 -28.07
C ASP A 237 2.45 -0.83 -27.82
N TYR A 238 1.60 -0.27 -26.95
CA TYR A 238 0.48 -0.98 -26.29
C TYR A 238 -0.90 -0.60 -26.80
N ASP A 239 -1.06 0.62 -27.28
CA ASP A 239 -2.38 1.22 -27.42
C ASP A 239 -2.83 1.38 -28.88
N ASP A 240 -2.27 0.63 -29.85
CA ASP A 240 -2.60 0.72 -31.29
C ASP A 240 -2.60 2.18 -31.83
N GLY A 241 -1.70 3.01 -31.29
CA GLY A 241 -1.60 4.43 -31.60
C GLY A 241 -2.64 5.32 -30.91
N GLU A 242 -3.38 4.80 -29.92
CA GLU A 242 -4.20 5.59 -29.01
C GLU A 242 -3.37 6.26 -27.92
N ILE A 243 -3.81 7.44 -27.54
CA ILE A 243 -3.21 8.26 -26.48
C ILE A 243 -4.30 8.95 -25.68
N ALA A 244 -4.03 9.18 -24.40
CA ALA A 244 -4.85 10.02 -23.55
C ALA A 244 -4.02 11.12 -22.87
N LEU A 245 -4.54 12.34 -22.87
CA LEU A 245 -4.05 13.45 -22.05
C LEU A 245 -5.19 13.95 -21.19
N ARG A 246 -5.07 13.73 -19.88
CA ARG A 246 -6.06 14.14 -18.89
C ARG A 246 -5.53 15.31 -18.07
N PHE A 247 -6.22 16.44 -18.18
CA PHE A 247 -5.94 17.63 -17.41
C PHE A 247 -6.99 17.83 -16.31
N SER A 248 -6.55 18.07 -15.08
CA SER A 248 -7.39 18.54 -13.97
C SER A 248 -7.09 20.02 -13.74
N LEU A 249 -8.06 20.90 -14.01
CA LEU A 249 -7.83 22.35 -14.09
C LEU A 249 -8.60 23.13 -13.04
N ASN A 250 -7.89 24.02 -12.34
CA ASN A 250 -8.47 25.01 -11.44
C ASN A 250 -8.06 26.45 -11.83
N GLY A 251 -8.72 27.47 -11.30
CA GLY A 251 -8.35 28.86 -11.58
C GLY A 251 -8.77 29.38 -12.96
N ILE A 252 -9.68 28.68 -13.66
CA ILE A 252 -9.99 28.89 -15.09
C ILE A 252 -11.41 29.39 -15.37
N TYR A 253 -12.22 29.68 -14.34
CA TYR A 253 -13.60 30.11 -14.56
C TYR A 253 -13.68 31.48 -15.24
N HIS A 254 -14.51 31.56 -16.28
CA HIS A 254 -14.98 32.81 -16.87
C HIS A 254 -16.44 32.66 -17.35
N PRO A 255 -17.29 33.71 -17.27
CA PRO A 255 -18.75 33.58 -17.46
C PRO A 255 -19.21 33.02 -18.81
N ASP A 256 -18.46 33.30 -19.88
CA ASP A 256 -18.81 32.86 -21.23
C ASP A 256 -18.25 31.47 -21.56
N ALA A 257 -17.00 31.19 -21.17
CA ALA A 257 -16.27 29.95 -21.40
C ALA A 257 -15.02 29.93 -20.51
N PRO A 258 -14.46 28.76 -20.12
CA PRO A 258 -13.18 28.66 -19.43
C PRO A 258 -12.06 29.48 -20.09
N GLN A 259 -11.25 30.16 -19.28
CA GLN A 259 -10.10 30.93 -19.76
C GLN A 259 -8.88 30.72 -18.85
N GLY A 260 -7.70 30.58 -19.47
CA GLY A 260 -6.46 30.41 -18.71
C GLY A 260 -5.28 30.01 -19.59
N ARG A 261 -4.09 30.17 -19.03
CA ARG A 261 -2.84 29.69 -19.62
C ARG A 261 -2.02 29.01 -18.54
N ILE A 262 -1.58 27.79 -18.82
CA ILE A 262 -0.92 26.92 -17.85
C ILE A 262 0.32 26.35 -18.50
N SER A 263 1.47 26.58 -17.87
CA SER A 263 2.77 26.18 -18.39
C SER A 263 3.24 24.91 -17.70
N PHE A 264 3.51 23.89 -18.51
CA PHE A 264 4.07 22.61 -18.09
C PHE A 264 5.58 22.57 -18.36
N ASP A 265 6.33 22.16 -17.35
CA ASP A 265 7.76 21.87 -17.38
C ASP A 265 7.96 20.46 -16.85
N ALA A 266 8.37 19.52 -17.71
CA ALA A 266 8.54 18.11 -17.36
C ALA A 266 7.29 17.46 -16.72
N ASP A 267 6.14 17.51 -17.42
CA ASP A 267 4.81 17.09 -16.93
C ASP A 267 4.26 17.87 -15.73
N ARG A 268 5.06 18.77 -15.14
CA ARG A 268 4.69 19.51 -13.94
C ARG A 268 4.21 20.89 -14.31
N ASP A 269 3.02 21.22 -13.84
CA ASP A 269 2.57 22.60 -13.87
C ASP A 269 3.44 23.46 -12.95
N THR A 270 4.00 24.51 -13.54
CA THR A 270 4.85 25.49 -12.86
C THR A 270 4.08 26.40 -11.89
N ALA A 271 2.77 26.56 -12.08
CA ALA A 271 1.90 27.45 -11.31
C ALA A 271 1.01 26.73 -10.27
N GLY A 272 0.86 25.40 -10.36
CA GLY A 272 -0.02 24.60 -9.50
C GLY A 272 -1.53 24.77 -9.77
N ALA A 273 -1.91 25.34 -10.91
CA ALA A 273 -3.26 25.45 -11.46
C ALA A 273 -3.76 24.16 -12.18
N ALA A 274 -2.88 23.23 -12.53
CA ALA A 274 -3.24 21.99 -13.20
C ALA A 274 -2.47 20.75 -12.71
N TYR A 275 -3.12 19.61 -12.83
CA TYR A 275 -2.47 18.29 -12.80
C TYR A 275 -2.65 17.62 -14.16
N LEU A 276 -1.63 16.86 -14.58
CA LEU A 276 -1.59 16.13 -15.85
C LEU A 276 -1.42 14.64 -15.56
N TRP A 277 -2.25 13.84 -16.23
CA TRP A 277 -2.03 12.42 -16.42
C TRP A 277 -1.98 12.13 -17.92
N LYS A 278 -1.08 11.23 -18.33
CA LYS A 278 -0.85 10.89 -19.73
C LYS A 278 -0.72 9.39 -19.91
N ASP A 279 -1.29 8.88 -20.98
CA ASP A 279 -1.38 7.46 -21.29
C ASP A 279 -1.21 7.25 -22.79
N GLY A 280 -0.76 6.06 -23.21
CA GLY A 280 -0.39 5.80 -24.61
C GLY A 280 0.95 6.41 -25.06
N PHE A 281 1.63 7.17 -24.20
CA PHE A 281 2.95 7.74 -24.49
C PHE A 281 4.07 6.85 -23.96
N HIS A 282 5.23 6.87 -24.63
CA HIS A 282 6.42 6.19 -24.11
C HIS A 282 6.79 6.73 -22.71
N TYR A 283 7.20 5.86 -21.79
CA TYR A 283 7.38 6.20 -20.36
C TYR A 283 8.50 7.24 -20.11
N SER A 284 9.49 7.32 -21.01
CA SER A 284 10.59 8.29 -20.93
C SER A 284 10.20 9.69 -21.39
N ILE A 285 9.02 9.86 -21.97
CA ILE A 285 8.61 11.15 -22.52
C ILE A 285 7.98 12.02 -21.45
N GLU A 286 8.35 13.28 -21.46
CA GLU A 286 7.77 14.31 -20.62
C GLU A 286 7.19 15.45 -21.48
N LEU A 287 6.11 16.06 -21.00
CA LEU A 287 5.41 17.16 -21.64
C LEU A 287 5.97 18.52 -21.21
N TYR A 288 6.29 19.36 -22.18
CA TYR A 288 6.72 20.74 -22.01
C TYR A 288 5.88 21.67 -22.88
N GLY A 289 5.30 22.75 -22.36
CA GLY A 289 4.55 23.69 -23.20
C GLY A 289 3.48 24.49 -22.48
N GLU A 290 2.57 25.10 -23.25
CA GLU A 290 1.48 25.91 -22.72
C GLU A 290 0.11 25.33 -23.14
N LEU A 291 -0.69 24.95 -22.14
CA LEU A 291 -2.11 24.71 -22.28
C LEU A 291 -2.86 26.05 -22.21
N THR A 292 -3.67 26.35 -23.22
CA THR A 292 -4.46 27.58 -23.32
C THR A 292 -5.95 27.25 -23.41
N LEU A 293 -6.75 27.83 -22.53
CA LEU A 293 -8.20 27.87 -22.64
C LEU A 293 -8.63 29.25 -23.14
N ILE A 294 -9.29 29.32 -24.29
CA ILE A 294 -9.77 30.58 -24.86
C ILE A 294 -10.98 30.35 -25.78
N ASP A 295 -12.00 31.20 -25.67
CA ASP A 295 -13.21 31.17 -26.51
C ASP A 295 -13.87 29.78 -26.65
N GLY A 296 -13.82 28.96 -25.59
CA GLY A 296 -14.38 27.60 -25.57
C GLY A 296 -13.50 26.54 -26.23
N TRP A 297 -12.23 26.84 -26.48
CA TRP A 297 -11.23 25.91 -27.00
C TRP A 297 -10.22 25.52 -25.93
N VAL A 298 -9.79 24.26 -25.97
CA VAL A 298 -8.56 23.75 -25.36
C VAL A 298 -7.49 23.71 -26.44
N GLY A 299 -6.47 24.52 -26.26
CA GLY A 299 -5.29 24.53 -27.11
C GLY A 299 -4.06 24.08 -26.34
N PHE A 300 -3.18 23.31 -26.95
CA PHE A 300 -1.85 23.05 -26.41
C PHE A 300 -0.81 23.30 -27.50
N GLU A 301 0.24 24.05 -27.18
CA GLU A 301 1.41 24.21 -28.05
C GLU A 301 2.67 23.94 -27.20
N GLY A 302 3.48 22.98 -27.64
CA GLY A 302 4.63 22.55 -26.88
C GLY A 302 5.41 21.42 -27.53
N TYR A 303 6.06 20.63 -26.68
CA TYR A 303 6.94 19.55 -27.06
C TYR A 303 6.80 18.37 -26.09
N LEU A 304 6.88 17.17 -26.63
CA LEU A 304 7.17 15.95 -25.91
C LEU A 304 8.69 15.75 -25.97
N ARG A 305 9.35 15.49 -24.85
CA ARG A 305 10.81 15.27 -24.81
C ARG A 305 11.15 13.94 -24.19
N ASP A 306 12.06 13.24 -24.84
CA ASP A 306 12.75 12.11 -24.24
C ASP A 306 14.11 12.58 -23.74
N ASP A 307 14.25 12.66 -22.42
CA ASP A 307 15.49 13.09 -21.76
C ASP A 307 16.62 12.06 -21.83
N LEU A 308 16.29 10.78 -22.04
CA LEU A 308 17.25 9.69 -22.22
C LEU A 308 17.86 9.73 -23.63
N GLU A 309 17.03 9.96 -24.65
CA GLU A 309 17.44 9.97 -26.06
C GLU A 309 17.74 11.37 -26.62
N LYS A 310 17.46 12.42 -25.85
CA LYS A 310 17.56 13.84 -26.25
C LYS A 310 16.75 14.16 -27.51
N ARG A 311 15.60 13.52 -27.69
CA ARG A 311 14.67 13.78 -28.80
C ARG A 311 13.55 14.70 -28.32
N SER A 312 13.03 15.50 -29.25
CA SER A 312 11.91 16.39 -28.97
C SER A 312 10.95 16.38 -30.14
N HIS A 313 9.67 16.14 -29.84
CA HIS A 313 8.57 16.06 -30.79
C HIS A 313 7.61 17.21 -30.52
N LYS A 314 7.22 17.97 -31.55
CA LYS A 314 6.33 19.12 -31.40
C LYS A 314 4.90 18.63 -31.18
N LEU A 315 4.27 19.02 -30.08
CA LEU A 315 2.87 18.70 -29.79
C LEU A 315 1.96 19.91 -30.02
N ARG A 316 0.87 19.69 -30.76
CA ARG A 316 -0.14 20.72 -31.03
C ARG A 316 -1.55 20.14 -30.89
N ILE A 317 -2.38 20.79 -30.09
CA ILE A 317 -3.76 20.35 -29.84
C ILE A 317 -4.69 21.55 -30.02
N ALA A 318 -5.84 21.32 -30.65
CA ALA A 318 -6.98 22.23 -30.67
C ALA A 318 -8.28 21.41 -30.59
N LYS A 319 -8.99 21.52 -29.47
CA LYS A 319 -10.26 20.84 -29.22
C LYS A 319 -11.32 21.83 -28.73
N ARG A 320 -12.56 21.71 -29.21
CA ARG A 320 -13.66 22.52 -28.71
C ARG A 320 -14.32 21.85 -27.49
N LEU A 321 -14.58 22.64 -26.44
CA LEU A 321 -15.27 22.16 -25.25
C LEU A 321 -16.79 22.16 -25.44
N PRO A 322 -17.49 21.10 -24.99
CA PRO A 322 -18.95 21.09 -24.90
C PRO A 322 -19.41 21.87 -23.65
N LEU A 323 -19.39 23.20 -23.73
CA LEU A 323 -19.62 24.10 -22.59
C LEU A 323 -20.95 23.86 -21.87
N GLU A 324 -21.98 23.42 -22.58
CA GLU A 324 -23.30 23.11 -22.03
C GLU A 324 -23.33 21.90 -21.09
N GLN A 325 -22.30 21.05 -21.11
CA GLN A 325 -22.18 19.87 -20.23
C GLN A 325 -21.50 20.21 -18.89
N LEU A 326 -20.89 21.39 -18.77
CA LEU A 326 -20.14 21.78 -17.58
C LEU A 326 -21.05 22.38 -16.52
N ASP A 327 -21.20 21.68 -15.39
CA ASP A 327 -21.92 22.20 -14.22
C ASP A 327 -20.96 22.89 -13.23
N TRP A 328 -20.87 24.21 -13.37
CA TRP A 328 -20.06 25.06 -12.51
C TRP A 328 -20.53 25.14 -11.05
N HIS A 329 -21.70 24.59 -10.68
CA HIS A 329 -22.08 24.50 -9.27
C HIS A 329 -21.18 23.53 -8.50
N HIS A 330 -20.63 22.51 -9.17
CA HIS A 330 -19.69 21.56 -8.56
C HIS A 330 -18.23 22.05 -8.61
N TYR A 331 -17.97 23.18 -9.27
CA TYR A 331 -16.61 23.69 -9.47
C TYR A 331 -16.04 24.31 -8.20
N ARG A 332 -14.77 24.00 -7.93
CA ARG A 332 -13.98 24.59 -6.86
C ARG A 332 -13.28 25.87 -7.36
N PHE A 333 -13.81 27.02 -6.95
CA PHE A 333 -13.21 28.32 -7.25
C PHE A 333 -11.96 28.54 -6.40
N THR A 334 -10.81 28.80 -7.03
CA THR A 334 -9.51 28.88 -6.32
C THR A 334 -8.96 30.30 -6.18
N ALA A 335 -9.52 31.27 -6.90
CA ALA A 335 -9.09 32.66 -6.82
C ALA A 335 -10.25 33.66 -6.62
N MET A 336 -9.97 34.74 -5.88
CA MET A 336 -10.89 35.88 -5.77
C MET A 336 -11.16 36.57 -7.12
N ALA A 337 -10.24 36.46 -8.07
CA ALA A 337 -10.42 37.00 -9.42
C ALA A 337 -11.52 36.25 -10.19
N GLU A 338 -11.59 34.93 -10.06
CA GLU A 338 -12.66 34.11 -10.64
C GLU A 338 -14.00 34.44 -10.00
N LEU A 339 -14.04 34.47 -8.66
CA LEU A 339 -15.26 34.75 -7.90
C LEU A 339 -15.89 36.07 -8.32
N ARG A 340 -15.09 37.13 -8.50
CA ARG A 340 -15.59 38.46 -8.92
C ARG A 340 -16.26 38.44 -10.29
N GLN A 341 -15.94 37.48 -11.15
CA GLN A 341 -16.55 37.32 -12.47
C GLN A 341 -17.80 36.45 -12.39
N ALA A 342 -17.87 35.53 -11.43
CA ALA A 342 -19.02 34.64 -11.26
C ALA A 342 -20.27 35.37 -10.73
N PRO A 343 -21.48 35.00 -11.20
CA PRO A 343 -22.72 35.39 -10.55
C PRO A 343 -22.72 34.95 -9.08
N LYS A 344 -23.16 35.81 -8.16
CA LYS A 344 -23.10 35.51 -6.71
C LYS A 344 -23.83 34.25 -6.25
N THR A 345 -24.75 33.74 -7.06
CA THR A 345 -25.55 32.53 -6.79
C THR A 345 -24.89 31.25 -7.29
N LEU A 346 -23.82 31.34 -8.08
CA LEU A 346 -23.19 30.20 -8.73
C LEU A 346 -22.18 29.50 -7.81
N PRO A 347 -21.16 30.17 -7.22
CA PRO A 347 -20.17 29.49 -6.40
C PRO A 347 -20.77 28.75 -5.21
N ARG A 348 -20.51 27.44 -5.14
CA ARG A 348 -20.80 26.58 -3.98
C ARG A 348 -19.53 26.22 -3.22
N HIS A 349 -18.41 26.10 -3.91
CA HIS A 349 -17.15 25.65 -3.34
C HIS A 349 -16.04 26.64 -3.61
N VAL A 350 -15.37 27.10 -2.54
CA VAL A 350 -14.25 28.04 -2.63
C VAL A 350 -13.05 27.47 -1.88
N SER A 351 -11.88 27.49 -2.51
CA SER A 351 -10.61 27.06 -1.92
C SER A 351 -9.50 28.06 -2.19
N LEU A 352 -9.23 28.92 -1.22
CA LEU A 352 -8.23 29.98 -1.35
C LEU A 352 -6.93 29.59 -0.66
N SER A 353 -5.79 29.87 -1.30
CA SER A 353 -4.47 29.56 -0.74
C SER A 353 -3.59 30.80 -0.63
N ASN A 354 -2.73 30.84 0.39
CA ASN A 354 -1.68 31.85 0.60
C ASN A 354 -2.18 33.30 0.48
N LEU A 355 -3.37 33.59 1.04
CA LEU A 355 -3.97 34.92 0.97
C LEU A 355 -3.10 35.94 1.69
N THR A 356 -2.79 37.05 1.01
CA THR A 356 -2.03 38.16 1.59
C THR A 356 -2.99 39.20 2.18
N GLY A 357 -3.14 39.22 3.51
CA GLY A 357 -4.03 40.19 4.17
C GLY A 357 -4.32 39.86 5.63
N ALA A 358 -4.73 40.89 6.39
CA ALA A 358 -5.09 40.76 7.81
C ALA A 358 -6.37 39.93 8.04
N ASP A 359 -7.28 39.99 7.08
CA ASP A 359 -8.63 39.43 7.14
C ASP A 359 -8.98 38.78 5.79
N LEU A 360 -9.96 37.88 5.78
CA LEU A 360 -10.54 37.37 4.54
C LEU A 360 -11.21 38.51 3.74
N PRO A 361 -11.14 38.50 2.39
CA PRO A 361 -11.75 39.54 1.56
C PRO A 361 -13.25 39.72 1.85
N PRO A 362 -13.75 40.93 2.19
CA PRO A 362 -15.16 41.13 2.56
C PRO A 362 -16.17 40.72 1.47
N GLY A 363 -15.75 40.75 0.20
CA GLY A 363 -16.57 40.30 -0.93
C GLY A 363 -16.90 38.81 -0.91
N LEU A 364 -16.11 37.97 -0.22
CA LEU A 364 -16.34 36.53 -0.08
C LEU A 364 -17.68 36.22 0.61
N PHE A 365 -18.04 37.01 1.63
CA PHE A 365 -19.28 36.82 2.37
C PHE A 365 -20.54 37.28 1.60
N GLY A 366 -20.36 37.74 0.35
CA GLY A 366 -21.44 38.02 -0.58
C GLY A 366 -21.94 36.79 -1.33
N TYR A 367 -21.20 35.68 -1.36
CA TYR A 367 -21.58 34.42 -1.99
C TYR A 367 -22.37 33.56 -0.99
N THR A 368 -23.60 33.97 -0.70
CA THR A 368 -24.43 33.36 0.35
C THR A 368 -24.84 31.90 0.08
N SER A 369 -24.64 31.43 -1.15
CA SER A 369 -24.90 30.05 -1.59
C SER A 369 -23.73 29.09 -1.35
N LEU A 370 -22.63 29.55 -0.74
CA LEU A 370 -21.47 28.70 -0.45
C LEU A 370 -21.84 27.55 0.47
N GLU A 371 -21.36 26.37 0.09
CA GLU A 371 -21.49 25.09 0.77
C GLU A 371 -20.15 24.62 1.35
N SER A 372 -19.03 25.03 0.75
CA SER A 372 -17.70 24.83 1.34
C SER A 372 -16.78 26.03 1.18
N LEU A 373 -15.97 26.29 2.22
CA LEU A 373 -14.92 27.29 2.23
C LEU A 373 -13.64 26.68 2.79
N THR A 374 -12.60 26.62 1.96
CA THR A 374 -11.24 26.23 2.34
C THR A 374 -10.32 27.45 2.27
N VAL A 375 -9.49 27.63 3.30
CA VAL A 375 -8.40 28.61 3.31
C VAL A 375 -7.12 27.94 3.82
N GLN A 376 -6.12 27.78 2.95
CA GLN A 376 -4.88 27.07 3.28
C GLN A 376 -3.66 27.96 3.13
N TYR A 377 -2.73 27.83 4.06
CA TYR A 377 -1.43 28.48 3.98
C TYR A 377 -0.31 27.45 3.86
N ASN A 378 0.73 27.80 3.11
CA ASN A 378 1.98 27.05 3.09
C ASN A 378 2.75 27.34 4.41
N PRO A 379 3.08 26.31 5.22
CA PRO A 379 3.84 26.48 6.46
C PRO A 379 5.21 27.18 6.29
N ALA A 380 5.81 27.11 5.10
CA ALA A 380 7.08 27.75 4.78
C ALA A 380 6.94 29.21 4.35
N ASP A 381 5.72 29.64 3.96
CA ASP A 381 5.44 31.00 3.51
C ASP A 381 5.03 31.90 4.69
N ARG A 382 5.49 33.15 4.66
CA ARG A 382 5.13 34.18 5.65
C ARG A 382 3.74 34.78 5.40
N SER A 383 3.08 34.46 4.28
CA SER A 383 1.68 34.86 4.04
C SER A 383 0.73 34.38 5.15
N ALA A 384 1.07 33.27 5.82
CA ALA A 384 0.38 32.75 7.01
C ALA A 384 0.31 33.72 8.20
N ASP A 385 1.20 34.72 8.28
CA ASP A 385 1.20 35.75 9.32
C ASP A 385 0.11 36.82 9.09
N GLY A 386 -0.58 36.75 7.95
CA GLY A 386 -1.61 37.68 7.53
C GLY A 386 -2.90 37.51 8.33
N LEU A 387 -3.56 36.36 8.23
CA LEU A 387 -4.93 36.18 8.72
C LEU A 387 -4.99 36.17 10.25
N ARG A 388 -5.47 37.27 10.85
CA ARG A 388 -5.57 37.45 12.30
C ARG A 388 -6.92 37.08 12.88
N ALA A 389 -7.98 37.26 12.09
CA ALA A 389 -9.34 36.99 12.51
C ALA A 389 -10.22 36.56 11.33
N LEU A 390 -11.23 35.75 11.63
CA LEU A 390 -12.38 35.59 10.76
C LEU A 390 -13.47 36.60 11.17
N PRO A 391 -14.07 37.35 10.23
CA PRO A 391 -15.10 38.33 10.55
C PRO A 391 -16.46 37.67 10.84
N ASP A 392 -17.30 38.35 11.62
CA ASP A 392 -18.67 37.91 11.93
C ASP A 392 -19.56 37.74 10.69
N ASP A 393 -19.17 38.33 9.56
CA ASP A 393 -19.84 38.17 8.26
C ASP A 393 -19.86 36.71 7.77
N ILE A 394 -19.07 35.80 8.36
CA ILE A 394 -19.17 34.36 8.13
C ILE A 394 -20.60 33.82 8.36
N ALA A 395 -21.36 34.42 9.29
CA ALA A 395 -22.75 34.06 9.57
C ALA A 395 -23.72 34.28 8.39
N ARG A 396 -23.29 34.96 7.33
CA ARG A 396 -24.06 35.10 6.09
C ARG A 396 -24.07 33.84 5.24
N LEU A 397 -23.09 32.95 5.41
CA LEU A 397 -22.94 31.71 4.65
C LEU A 397 -23.81 30.59 5.23
N ARG A 398 -25.13 30.79 5.22
CA ARG A 398 -26.09 29.90 5.92
C ARG A 398 -26.19 28.48 5.34
N HIS A 399 -25.66 28.26 4.15
CA HIS A 399 -25.60 26.96 3.47
C HIS A 399 -24.24 26.26 3.62
N LEU A 400 -23.32 26.83 4.42
CA LEU A 400 -21.97 26.28 4.57
C LEU A 400 -22.02 24.97 5.36
N HIS A 401 -21.65 23.87 4.71
CA HIS A 401 -21.51 22.54 5.30
C HIS A 401 -20.08 22.28 5.77
N THR A 402 -19.08 22.82 5.07
CA THR A 402 -17.67 22.57 5.36
C THR A 402 -16.88 23.88 5.46
N LEU A 403 -16.20 24.08 6.59
CA LEU A 403 -15.20 25.13 6.79
C LEU A 403 -13.84 24.48 7.08
N TYR A 404 -12.86 24.71 6.20
CA TYR A 404 -11.50 24.25 6.39
C TYR A 404 -10.52 25.44 6.41
N LEU A 405 -9.74 25.55 7.48
CA LEU A 405 -8.67 26.51 7.64
C LEU A 405 -7.39 25.75 8.03
N SER A 406 -6.30 25.98 7.34
CA SER A 406 -5.03 25.36 7.74
C SER A 406 -3.85 26.31 7.69
N ASN A 407 -2.96 26.15 8.67
CA ASN A 407 -1.71 26.89 8.79
C ASN A 407 -1.87 28.42 8.90
N ALA A 408 -3.03 28.91 9.33
CA ALA A 408 -3.26 30.34 9.60
C ALA A 408 -2.66 30.71 10.98
N ARG A 409 -1.33 30.80 11.05
CA ARG A 409 -0.58 30.92 12.31
C ARG A 409 -0.93 32.15 13.15
N ALA A 410 -1.39 33.23 12.51
CA ALA A 410 -1.80 34.46 13.19
C ALA A 410 -3.27 34.45 13.66
N LEU A 411 -4.06 33.41 13.32
CA LEU A 411 -5.48 33.31 13.67
C LEU A 411 -5.61 32.83 15.12
N HIS A 412 -6.01 33.71 16.04
CA HIS A 412 -6.05 33.42 17.48
C HIS A 412 -7.41 32.90 18.00
N GLY A 413 -8.47 32.98 17.21
CA GLY A 413 -9.82 32.60 17.60
C GLY A 413 -10.80 32.52 16.43
N LEU A 414 -11.88 31.79 16.62
CA LEU A 414 -13.04 31.78 15.72
C LEU A 414 -14.11 32.77 16.23
N PRO A 415 -14.82 33.50 15.35
CA PRO A 415 -15.85 34.45 15.75
C PRO A 415 -17.06 33.71 16.33
N PRO A 416 -17.69 34.22 17.42
CA PRO A 416 -18.91 33.63 17.96
C PRO A 416 -20.05 33.51 16.94
N ALA A 417 -20.06 34.36 15.92
CA ALA A 417 -21.03 34.31 14.82
C ALA A 417 -21.01 32.96 14.05
N LEU A 418 -19.90 32.20 14.10
CA LEU A 418 -19.81 30.87 13.51
C LEU A 418 -20.83 29.89 14.12
N ALA A 419 -21.16 30.04 15.41
CA ALA A 419 -22.16 29.24 16.10
C ALA A 419 -23.61 29.43 15.58
N THR A 420 -23.81 30.31 14.59
CA THR A 420 -25.13 30.57 13.99
C THR A 420 -25.35 29.88 12.64
N LEU A 421 -24.38 29.09 12.16
CA LEU A 421 -24.46 28.38 10.88
C LEU A 421 -25.26 27.07 11.03
N PRO A 422 -26.49 26.99 10.51
CA PRO A 422 -27.39 25.87 10.79
C PRO A 422 -27.01 24.57 10.06
N GLU A 423 -26.26 24.69 8.97
CA GLU A 423 -25.91 23.59 8.07
C GLU A 423 -24.46 23.09 8.24
N LEU A 424 -23.68 23.67 9.16
CA LEU A 424 -22.27 23.31 9.30
C LEU A 424 -22.13 21.88 9.86
N GLU A 425 -21.54 21.02 9.04
CA GLU A 425 -21.30 19.61 9.32
C GLU A 425 -19.85 19.34 9.70
N ARG A 426 -18.93 20.10 9.09
CA ARG A 426 -17.49 19.92 9.26
C ARG A 426 -16.77 21.22 9.54
N LEU A 427 -16.02 21.22 10.65
CA LEU A 427 -15.13 22.30 11.04
C LEU A 427 -13.71 21.77 11.18
N MET A 428 -12.84 22.13 10.26
CA MET A 428 -11.45 21.72 10.24
C MET A 428 -10.60 22.98 10.38
N VAL A 429 -9.86 23.11 11.48
CA VAL A 429 -8.96 24.22 11.71
C VAL A 429 -7.65 23.69 12.27
N SER A 430 -6.65 23.47 11.42
CA SER A 430 -5.42 22.78 11.82
C SER A 430 -4.18 23.67 11.67
N GLY A 431 -3.15 23.45 12.49
CA GLY A 431 -1.86 24.15 12.40
C GLY A 431 -1.95 25.67 12.57
N SER A 432 -3.01 26.16 13.23
CA SER A 432 -3.31 27.59 13.37
C SER A 432 -3.01 28.09 14.79
N GLY A 433 -3.23 29.38 15.05
CA GLY A 433 -2.89 30.02 16.32
C GLY A 433 -3.99 30.01 17.39
N ILE A 434 -5.02 29.17 17.25
CA ILE A 434 -6.25 29.27 18.04
C ILE A 434 -6.03 28.77 19.47
N THR A 435 -6.39 29.61 20.44
CA THR A 435 -6.17 29.31 21.88
C THR A 435 -7.45 28.89 22.62
N ALA A 436 -8.62 29.20 22.06
CA ALA A 436 -9.93 28.82 22.60
C ALA A 436 -10.99 28.74 21.49
N ILE A 437 -12.01 27.93 21.73
CA ILE A 437 -13.23 27.86 20.91
C ILE A 437 -14.35 28.59 21.64
N ALA A 438 -15.09 29.46 20.94
CA ALA A 438 -16.21 30.18 21.51
C ALA A 438 -17.41 29.25 21.79
N ASP A 439 -18.20 29.60 22.81
CA ASP A 439 -19.41 28.85 23.18
C ASP A 439 -20.36 28.67 22.00
N GLY A 440 -20.96 27.49 21.91
CA GLY A 440 -21.94 27.15 20.87
C GLY A 440 -21.36 26.65 19.54
N ILE A 441 -20.07 26.88 19.24
CA ILE A 441 -19.46 26.39 17.98
C ILE A 441 -19.45 24.86 17.95
N LEU A 442 -19.03 24.21 19.05
CA LEU A 442 -18.99 22.75 19.11
C LEU A 442 -20.37 22.12 19.33
N ASP A 443 -21.40 22.93 19.64
CA ASP A 443 -22.81 22.52 19.85
C ASP A 443 -23.69 22.73 18.59
N LEU A 444 -23.06 22.99 17.44
CA LEU A 444 -23.79 23.15 16.18
C LEU A 444 -24.54 21.85 15.81
N PRO A 445 -25.84 21.91 15.49
CA PRO A 445 -26.73 20.74 15.51
C PRO A 445 -26.36 19.63 14.49
N LYS A 446 -25.70 20.02 13.39
CA LYS A 446 -25.28 19.12 12.32
C LYS A 446 -23.79 18.80 12.35
N LEU A 447 -23.02 19.42 13.25
CA LEU A 447 -21.58 19.21 13.33
C LEU A 447 -21.31 17.73 13.66
N ASN A 448 -20.67 17.04 12.72
CA ASN A 448 -20.36 15.61 12.81
C ASN A 448 -18.86 15.34 12.78
N THR A 449 -18.05 16.23 12.18
CA THR A 449 -16.59 16.12 12.18
C THR A 449 -15.96 17.45 12.58
N CYS A 450 -15.11 17.43 13.60
CA CYS A 450 -14.37 18.60 14.04
C CYS A 450 -12.88 18.24 14.21
N LEU A 451 -12.01 18.83 13.40
CA LEU A 451 -10.57 18.63 13.47
C LEU A 451 -9.91 19.95 13.87
N LEU A 452 -9.19 19.96 14.99
CA LEU A 452 -8.59 21.15 15.59
C LEU A 452 -7.09 20.94 15.88
N ASP A 453 -6.44 20.09 15.09
CA ASP A 453 -5.08 19.61 15.35
C ASP A 453 -4.02 20.70 15.25
N GLY A 454 -2.97 20.62 16.07
CA GLY A 454 -1.82 21.53 15.99
C GLY A 454 -2.17 22.99 16.28
N ASN A 455 -3.14 23.24 17.15
CA ASN A 455 -3.42 24.58 17.69
C ASN A 455 -2.92 24.69 19.14
N PRO A 456 -2.75 25.89 19.71
CA PRO A 456 -2.44 26.05 21.12
C PRO A 456 -3.70 26.07 22.02
N LEU A 457 -4.71 25.20 21.79
CA LEU A 457 -5.93 25.19 22.61
C LEU A 457 -5.63 24.78 24.05
N GLU A 458 -6.08 25.58 25.01
CA GLU A 458 -5.89 25.31 26.45
C GLU A 458 -7.12 24.68 27.11
N ARG A 459 -8.31 24.93 26.53
CA ARG A 459 -9.60 24.43 27.05
C ARG A 459 -10.63 24.27 25.93
N LEU A 460 -11.65 23.46 26.20
CA LEU A 460 -12.83 23.28 25.35
C LEU A 460 -14.08 23.81 26.07
N PRO A 461 -15.14 24.19 25.32
CA PRO A 461 -16.46 24.43 25.91
C PRO A 461 -17.08 23.13 26.45
N ASP A 462 -18.04 23.25 27.37
CA ASP A 462 -18.65 22.09 28.06
C ASP A 462 -19.78 21.40 27.25
N THR A 463 -20.18 21.98 26.12
CA THR A 463 -21.29 21.49 25.27
C THR A 463 -20.82 21.12 23.88
N PHE A 464 -21.32 20.00 23.38
CA PHE A 464 -20.96 19.42 22.08
C PHE A 464 -22.21 18.92 21.35
N SER A 465 -22.14 18.94 20.03
CA SER A 465 -23.17 18.45 19.13
C SER A 465 -23.47 16.98 19.42
N PRO A 466 -24.75 16.58 19.58
CA PRO A 466 -25.12 15.18 19.71
C PRO A 466 -24.84 14.37 18.43
N SER A 467 -24.64 15.05 17.29
CA SER A 467 -24.30 14.44 16.00
C SER A 467 -22.80 14.24 15.80
N LEU A 468 -21.95 14.65 16.75
CA LEU A 468 -20.50 14.59 16.62
C LEU A 468 -20.00 13.14 16.57
N ARG A 469 -19.34 12.76 15.48
CA ARG A 469 -18.80 11.42 15.23
C ARG A 469 -17.28 11.36 15.35
N SER A 470 -16.61 12.42 14.91
CA SER A 470 -15.15 12.52 14.91
C SER A 470 -14.70 13.86 15.48
N LEU A 471 -13.85 13.80 16.51
CA LEU A 471 -13.20 14.95 17.12
C LEU A 471 -11.69 14.72 17.18
N SER A 472 -10.92 15.54 16.49
CA SER A 472 -9.45 15.51 16.56
C SER A 472 -8.92 16.76 17.23
N LEU A 473 -8.13 16.57 18.27
CA LEU A 473 -7.53 17.62 19.11
C LEU A 473 -6.02 17.39 19.25
N ALA A 474 -5.40 16.66 18.32
CA ALA A 474 -4.02 16.26 18.42
C ALA A 474 -3.07 17.47 18.46
N GLY A 475 -1.98 17.41 19.21
CA GLY A 475 -0.97 18.46 19.26
C GLY A 475 -1.48 19.80 19.82
N ASN A 476 -2.39 19.77 20.79
CA ASN A 476 -2.88 20.96 21.51
C ASN A 476 -2.21 21.14 22.89
N LYS A 477 -2.71 22.09 23.69
CA LYS A 477 -2.24 22.38 25.06
C LYS A 477 -3.29 22.02 26.13
N LEU A 478 -4.16 21.06 25.82
CA LEU A 478 -5.23 20.65 26.72
C LEU A 478 -4.63 19.92 27.93
N THR A 479 -5.06 20.33 29.12
CA THR A 479 -4.69 19.67 30.39
C THR A 479 -5.80 18.75 30.93
N THR A 480 -7.04 18.98 30.50
CA THR A 480 -8.23 18.17 30.79
C THR A 480 -9.18 18.25 29.60
N ILE A 481 -10.23 17.41 29.57
CA ILE A 481 -11.35 17.57 28.64
C ILE A 481 -12.70 17.46 29.38
N PRO A 482 -13.79 18.05 28.86
CA PRO A 482 -15.11 17.97 29.50
C PRO A 482 -15.68 16.56 29.51
N ALA A 483 -16.31 16.15 30.62
CA ALA A 483 -16.95 14.84 30.76
C ALA A 483 -18.09 14.60 29.76
N ALA A 484 -18.68 15.65 29.22
CA ALA A 484 -19.73 15.56 28.19
C ALA A 484 -19.28 14.78 26.95
N LEU A 485 -17.99 14.80 26.60
CA LEU A 485 -17.45 14.04 25.45
C LEU A 485 -17.65 12.53 25.59
N ALA A 486 -17.54 11.99 26.81
CA ALA A 486 -17.74 10.57 27.07
C ALA A 486 -19.21 10.14 26.94
N ALA A 487 -20.14 11.09 27.02
CA ALA A 487 -21.58 10.84 26.97
C ALA A 487 -22.19 11.07 25.57
N LEU A 488 -21.38 11.38 24.56
CA LEU A 488 -21.86 11.64 23.20
C LEU A 488 -22.29 10.34 22.51
N PRO A 489 -23.54 10.25 22.00
CA PRO A 489 -24.10 8.99 21.51
C PRO A 489 -23.45 8.49 20.21
N GLU A 490 -23.04 9.43 19.35
CA GLU A 490 -22.52 9.16 18.02
C GLU A 490 -20.99 9.27 17.95
N LEU A 491 -20.30 9.64 19.03
CA LEU A 491 -18.85 9.78 19.01
C LEU A 491 -18.21 8.40 18.81
N ARG A 492 -17.38 8.31 17.78
CA ARG A 492 -16.65 7.08 17.42
C ARG A 492 -15.14 7.30 17.43
N HIS A 493 -14.68 8.49 17.07
CA HIS A 493 -13.27 8.84 17.01
C HIS A 493 -12.97 10.07 17.85
N LEU A 494 -11.98 9.95 18.73
CA LEU A 494 -11.48 11.04 19.56
C LEU A 494 -9.95 10.97 19.58
N ASP A 495 -9.28 11.97 19.02
CA ASP A 495 -7.82 12.07 19.05
C ASP A 495 -7.36 13.13 20.03
N LEU A 496 -6.57 12.71 21.03
CA LEU A 496 -6.02 13.56 22.09
C LEU A 496 -4.48 13.52 22.14
N GLN A 497 -3.82 12.88 21.17
CA GLN A 497 -2.37 12.73 21.15
C GLN A 497 -1.66 14.09 21.18
N GLY A 498 -0.46 14.16 21.74
CA GLY A 498 0.34 15.39 21.80
C GLY A 498 -0.17 16.47 22.76
N ASN A 499 -1.13 16.18 23.66
CA ASN A 499 -1.62 17.13 24.67
C ASN A 499 -1.00 16.92 26.07
N PRO A 500 -0.72 17.95 26.86
CA PRO A 500 -0.22 17.83 28.24
C PRO A 500 -1.33 17.47 29.26
N LEU A 501 -2.11 16.42 28.96
CA LEU A 501 -3.23 15.97 29.79
C LEU A 501 -2.77 15.46 31.15
N SER A 502 -3.47 15.87 32.20
CA SER A 502 -3.23 15.45 33.58
C SER A 502 -4.43 14.75 34.22
N ASP A 503 -5.60 14.83 33.59
CA ASP A 503 -6.85 14.21 34.04
C ASP A 503 -7.79 13.95 32.86
N LEU A 504 -8.55 12.84 32.92
CA LEU A 504 -9.53 12.45 31.90
C LEU A 504 -10.76 11.78 32.56
N PRO A 505 -11.96 12.05 32.04
CA PRO A 505 -13.18 11.31 32.41
C PRO A 505 -13.00 9.80 32.17
N GLN A 506 -13.20 8.97 33.22
CA GLN A 506 -12.93 7.52 33.15
C GLN A 506 -13.75 6.80 32.07
N ASP A 507 -14.98 7.26 31.81
CA ASP A 507 -15.87 6.68 30.80
C ASP A 507 -15.31 6.79 29.36
N LEU A 508 -14.30 7.65 29.11
CA LEU A 508 -13.63 7.72 27.81
C LEU A 508 -12.78 6.49 27.50
N ARG A 509 -12.36 5.75 28.53
CA ARG A 509 -11.57 4.53 28.35
C ARG A 509 -12.23 3.57 27.36
N ASP A 510 -13.55 3.48 27.41
CA ASP A 510 -14.33 2.51 26.65
C ASP A 510 -14.69 3.01 25.23
N LEU A 511 -14.26 4.21 24.84
CA LEU A 511 -14.47 4.76 23.50
C LEU A 511 -13.53 4.07 22.49
N PRO A 512 -14.04 3.28 21.52
CA PRO A 512 -13.19 2.44 20.67
C PRO A 512 -12.17 3.21 19.83
N GLY A 513 -12.53 4.39 19.33
CA GLY A 513 -11.62 5.24 18.55
C GLY A 513 -10.91 6.31 19.35
N LEU A 514 -10.66 6.08 20.65
CA LEU A 514 -9.81 6.97 21.46
C LEU A 514 -8.32 6.78 21.12
N LYS A 515 -7.74 7.78 20.45
CA LYS A 515 -6.29 7.91 20.26
C LYS A 515 -5.69 8.73 21.40
N LEU A 516 -4.81 8.09 22.16
CA LEU A 516 -4.05 8.65 23.27
C LEU A 516 -2.77 7.82 23.41
N GLU A 517 -1.65 8.46 23.75
CA GLU A 517 -0.38 7.77 23.98
C GLU A 517 -0.53 6.72 25.09
N LEU A 518 0.11 5.56 24.94
CA LEU A 518 0.00 4.43 25.86
C LEU A 518 0.34 4.85 27.29
N GLU A 519 1.40 5.63 27.48
CA GLU A 519 1.83 6.11 28.80
C GLU A 519 0.76 6.96 29.48
N LYS A 520 -0.02 7.74 28.71
CA LYS A 520 -1.14 8.52 29.25
C LYS A 520 -2.36 7.66 29.52
N LYS A 521 -2.65 6.65 28.69
CA LYS A 521 -3.70 5.68 29.01
C LYS A 521 -3.40 4.99 30.34
N GLN A 522 -2.16 4.54 30.54
CA GLN A 522 -1.69 3.93 31.78
C GLN A 522 -1.73 4.88 32.99
N ALA A 523 -1.39 6.15 32.80
CA ALA A 523 -1.36 7.13 33.89
C ALA A 523 -2.75 7.68 34.27
N LEU A 524 -3.67 7.80 33.31
CA LEU A 524 -4.94 8.53 33.47
C LEU A 524 -6.17 7.62 33.58
N PHE A 525 -6.06 6.34 33.19
CA PHE A 525 -7.13 5.36 33.34
C PHE A 525 -6.71 4.19 34.23
N ASP A 526 -7.69 3.41 34.71
CA ASP A 526 -7.42 2.08 35.26
C ASP A 526 -7.03 1.10 34.15
N TYR A 527 -5.83 1.25 33.61
CA TYR A 527 -5.38 0.54 32.41
C TYR A 527 -4.72 -0.81 32.67
N ARG A 528 -5.07 -1.45 33.79
CA ARG A 528 -4.53 -2.78 34.14
C ARG A 528 -5.09 -3.84 33.21
N TYR A 529 -4.24 -4.80 32.83
CA TYR A 529 -4.66 -5.98 32.10
C TYR A 529 -5.61 -6.84 32.96
N PRO A 530 -6.83 -7.13 32.51
CA PRO A 530 -7.82 -7.85 33.32
C PRO A 530 -7.54 -9.36 33.43
N GLY A 531 -6.62 -9.91 32.63
CA GLY A 531 -6.49 -11.36 32.44
C GLY A 531 -7.58 -11.88 31.49
N ALA A 532 -7.27 -12.91 30.70
CA ALA A 532 -8.22 -13.55 29.80
C ALA A 532 -9.48 -14.08 30.53
N ASP A 533 -9.31 -14.53 31.78
CA ASP A 533 -10.37 -14.99 32.68
C ASP A 533 -11.08 -13.86 33.46
N GLY A 534 -10.62 -12.61 33.32
CA GLY A 534 -11.09 -11.46 34.10
C GLY A 534 -10.70 -11.49 35.59
N LEU A 535 -9.81 -12.42 36.00
CA LEU A 535 -9.39 -12.60 37.40
C LEU A 535 -8.02 -11.94 37.70
N GLY A 536 -7.50 -11.14 36.76
CA GLY A 536 -6.22 -10.46 36.85
C GLY A 536 -5.02 -11.33 36.46
N THR A 537 -3.82 -10.80 36.65
CA THR A 537 -2.56 -11.44 36.26
C THR A 537 -2.02 -12.40 37.33
N VAL A 538 -1.23 -13.38 36.90
CA VAL A 538 -0.44 -14.27 37.76
C VAL A 538 1.07 -14.02 37.55
N PRO A 539 1.95 -14.34 38.51
CA PRO A 539 3.39 -14.20 38.33
C PRO A 539 3.93 -15.12 37.22
N PHE A 540 4.86 -14.60 36.42
CA PHE A 540 5.58 -15.35 35.38
C PHE A 540 7.06 -14.97 35.36
N ASP A 541 7.91 -15.87 34.84
CA ASP A 541 9.36 -15.65 34.77
C ASP A 541 9.75 -15.00 33.44
N LYS A 542 10.08 -13.70 33.48
CA LYS A 542 10.50 -12.92 32.30
C LYS A 542 11.77 -13.47 31.64
N ARG A 543 12.60 -14.23 32.36
CA ARG A 543 13.85 -14.79 31.83
C ARG A 543 13.61 -15.81 30.73
N LEU A 544 12.45 -16.46 30.70
CA LEU A 544 12.13 -17.50 29.72
C LEU A 544 12.10 -16.97 28.27
N PHE A 545 11.88 -15.67 28.09
CA PHE A 545 11.68 -15.05 26.78
C PHE A 545 12.97 -14.46 26.17
N LEU A 546 14.07 -14.43 26.90
CA LEU A 546 15.31 -13.75 26.49
C LEU A 546 16.43 -14.74 26.20
N ALA A 547 17.09 -14.57 25.05
CA ALA A 547 18.16 -15.45 24.58
C ALA A 547 19.37 -15.46 25.53
N ARG A 548 19.64 -14.35 26.23
CA ARG A 548 20.77 -14.23 27.17
C ARG A 548 20.77 -15.23 28.33
N HIS A 549 19.64 -15.89 28.58
CA HIS A 549 19.53 -16.90 29.63
C HIS A 549 19.66 -18.35 29.10
N ASP A 550 19.93 -18.52 27.80
CA ASP A 550 20.15 -19.80 27.14
C ASP A 550 21.60 -19.89 26.63
N GLU A 551 22.34 -20.92 27.03
CA GLU A 551 23.76 -21.06 26.70
C GLU A 551 24.00 -21.28 25.20
N ALA A 552 23.12 -22.02 24.54
CA ALA A 552 23.25 -22.32 23.11
C ALA A 552 22.98 -21.06 22.29
N LEU A 553 21.93 -20.31 22.61
CA LEU A 553 21.60 -19.07 21.92
C LEU A 553 22.61 -17.95 22.17
N ASN A 554 23.18 -17.87 23.38
CA ASN A 554 24.29 -16.96 23.66
C ASN A 554 25.52 -17.27 22.80
N THR A 555 25.82 -18.55 22.59
CA THR A 555 26.94 -18.95 21.74
C THR A 555 26.71 -18.54 20.29
N LEU A 556 25.49 -18.79 19.79
CA LEU A 556 25.06 -18.37 18.45
C LEU A 556 25.17 -16.85 18.28
N LEU A 557 24.62 -16.08 19.22
CA LEU A 557 24.65 -14.62 19.19
C LEU A 557 26.08 -14.07 19.30
N ALA A 558 26.93 -14.66 20.14
CA ALA A 558 28.32 -14.25 20.26
C ALA A 558 29.12 -14.48 18.97
N GLN A 559 28.83 -15.56 18.24
CA GLN A 559 29.42 -15.84 16.93
C GLN A 559 28.96 -14.83 15.89
N ALA A 560 27.65 -14.54 15.81
CA ALA A 560 27.11 -13.55 14.88
C ALA A 560 27.65 -12.14 15.15
N LEU A 561 27.89 -11.81 16.41
CA LEU A 561 28.46 -10.53 16.83
C LEU A 561 29.99 -10.54 16.87
N CYS A 562 30.71 -11.55 16.36
CA CYS A 562 32.15 -11.67 16.60
C CYS A 562 33.00 -10.52 16.01
N ASP A 563 32.51 -9.86 14.97
CA ASP A 563 33.18 -8.73 14.32
C ASP A 563 33.33 -7.51 15.26
N GLU A 564 34.43 -6.77 15.12
CA GLU A 564 34.75 -5.56 15.87
C GLU A 564 33.73 -4.44 15.62
N GLN A 565 33.11 -4.40 14.45
CA GLN A 565 32.06 -3.42 14.15
C GLN A 565 30.85 -3.51 15.10
N TRP A 566 30.61 -4.67 15.71
CA TRP A 566 29.54 -4.88 16.70
C TRP A 566 29.95 -4.58 18.13
N ALA A 567 31.24 -4.35 18.41
CA ALA A 567 31.72 -4.13 19.77
C ALA A 567 30.99 -2.99 20.53
N PRO A 568 30.63 -1.85 19.90
CA PRO A 568 29.89 -0.78 20.58
C PRO A 568 28.47 -1.19 21.02
N TYR A 569 27.82 -2.08 20.26
CA TYR A 569 26.40 -2.43 20.39
C TYR A 569 26.17 -3.76 21.12
N ARG A 570 27.22 -4.59 21.24
CA ARG A 570 27.15 -5.99 21.68
C ARG A 570 26.39 -6.20 22.98
N HIS A 571 26.60 -5.34 23.98
CA HIS A 571 25.96 -5.48 25.28
C HIS A 571 24.44 -5.36 25.17
N ASP A 572 23.96 -4.33 24.48
CA ASP A 572 22.54 -4.04 24.36
C ASP A 572 21.86 -5.02 23.40
N LEU A 573 22.51 -5.44 22.32
CA LEU A 573 22.03 -6.51 21.43
C LEU A 573 21.82 -7.84 22.18
N ILE A 574 22.75 -8.22 23.06
CA ILE A 574 22.59 -9.43 23.91
C ILE A 574 21.43 -9.28 24.88
N ASN A 575 21.23 -8.08 25.45
CA ASN A 575 20.15 -7.83 26.39
C ASN A 575 18.76 -7.84 25.73
N LEU A 576 18.69 -7.47 24.44
CA LEU A 576 17.47 -7.34 23.66
C LEU A 576 17.03 -8.65 22.98
N ALA A 577 17.99 -9.50 22.65
CA ALA A 577 17.78 -10.74 21.90
C ALA A 577 16.69 -11.66 22.51
N ARG A 578 15.70 -12.04 21.69
CA ARG A 578 14.60 -12.94 22.10
C ARG A 578 14.96 -14.41 21.92
N ARG A 579 14.54 -15.25 22.88
CA ARG A 579 14.62 -16.72 22.80
C ARG A 579 13.55 -17.24 21.84
N THR A 580 13.93 -17.39 20.57
CA THR A 580 12.99 -17.60 19.47
C THR A 580 12.93 -19.07 19.10
N VAL A 581 11.72 -19.57 18.81
CA VAL A 581 11.55 -20.84 18.09
C VAL A 581 11.32 -20.50 16.63
N ALA A 582 12.29 -20.85 15.78
CA ALA A 582 12.15 -20.76 14.33
C ALA A 582 11.24 -21.87 13.82
N LEU A 583 10.35 -21.52 12.91
CA LEU A 583 9.42 -22.43 12.26
C LEU A 583 9.58 -22.28 10.74
N ALA A 584 9.88 -23.37 10.05
CA ALA A 584 9.94 -23.41 8.59
C ALA A 584 9.01 -24.49 8.07
N THR A 585 8.12 -24.14 7.15
CA THR A 585 7.32 -25.09 6.39
C THR A 585 8.24 -26.03 5.61
N SER A 586 7.90 -27.31 5.52
CA SER A 586 8.73 -28.31 4.88
C SER A 586 8.04 -29.03 3.72
N GLU A 587 7.08 -29.90 4.02
CA GLU A 587 6.45 -30.77 3.03
C GLU A 587 4.94 -30.65 3.16
N ALA A 588 4.23 -30.80 2.05
CA ALA A 588 2.77 -30.75 2.06
C ALA A 588 2.20 -31.80 3.00
N ASP A 589 1.14 -31.43 3.70
CA ASP A 589 0.48 -32.27 4.68
C ASP A 589 -0.82 -32.83 4.10
N ASP A 590 -0.87 -34.15 3.97
CA ASP A 590 -2.02 -34.90 3.46
C ASP A 590 -3.04 -35.26 4.56
N TYR A 591 -2.87 -34.69 5.76
CA TYR A 591 -3.68 -34.94 6.96
C TYR A 591 -3.61 -36.38 7.50
N SER A 592 -2.61 -37.18 7.07
CA SER A 592 -2.40 -38.54 7.56
C SER A 592 -1.89 -38.60 9.00
N GLU A 593 -1.21 -37.55 9.46
CA GLU A 593 -0.71 -37.42 10.83
C GLU A 593 -1.50 -36.36 11.58
N VAL A 594 -2.29 -36.80 12.56
CA VAL A 594 -3.12 -35.91 13.37
C VAL A 594 -2.25 -35.24 14.44
N GLY A 595 -2.45 -33.93 14.62
CA GLY A 595 -1.86 -33.17 15.72
C GLY A 595 -0.38 -32.81 15.54
N ASN A 596 0.15 -32.86 14.32
CA ASN A 596 1.47 -32.34 13.97
C ASN A 596 1.49 -30.80 13.92
N THR A 597 2.68 -30.20 13.88
CA THR A 597 2.82 -28.75 13.57
C THR A 597 2.59 -28.50 12.08
N ARG A 598 1.63 -27.64 11.73
CA ARG A 598 1.23 -27.32 10.35
C ARG A 598 0.86 -25.83 10.18
N PHE A 599 1.13 -25.30 9.00
CA PHE A 599 0.64 -24.01 8.51
C PHE A 599 -0.27 -24.22 7.29
N GLY A 600 -1.34 -23.43 7.21
CA GLY A 600 -2.37 -23.56 6.17
C GLY A 600 -3.22 -24.84 6.27
N GLY A 601 -4.21 -24.93 5.40
CA GLY A 601 -5.18 -26.02 5.36
C GLY A 601 -6.27 -25.90 6.41
N LEU A 602 -6.57 -27.03 7.06
CA LEU A 602 -7.59 -27.14 8.10
C LEU A 602 -6.98 -27.64 9.43
N PRO A 603 -7.57 -27.28 10.59
CA PRO A 603 -7.13 -27.72 11.91
C PRO A 603 -7.55 -29.16 12.23
N ASP A 604 -6.75 -29.84 13.05
CA ASP A 604 -7.23 -31.01 13.79
C ASP A 604 -8.02 -30.53 15.02
N LEU A 605 -9.31 -30.91 15.11
CA LEU A 605 -10.22 -30.44 16.17
C LEU A 605 -10.60 -31.57 17.13
N PRO A 606 -10.90 -31.28 18.41
CA PRO A 606 -11.45 -32.28 19.32
C PRO A 606 -12.71 -32.95 18.75
N ALA A 607 -12.84 -34.27 18.97
CA ALA A 607 -13.97 -35.03 18.46
C ALA A 607 -15.32 -34.46 18.95
N GLY A 608 -16.18 -34.07 18.01
CA GLY A 608 -17.51 -33.50 18.29
C GLY A 608 -17.55 -31.97 18.37
N GLU A 609 -16.42 -31.28 18.33
CA GLU A 609 -16.41 -29.82 18.23
C GLU A 609 -16.65 -29.36 16.78
N PRO A 610 -17.51 -28.34 16.56
CA PRO A 610 -17.68 -27.74 15.25
C PRO A 610 -16.50 -26.84 14.89
N TYR A 611 -16.31 -26.62 13.58
CA TYR A 611 -15.39 -25.60 13.08
C TYR A 611 -15.81 -24.20 13.56
N PRO A 612 -14.87 -23.31 13.92
CA PRO A 612 -15.22 -21.98 14.41
C PRO A 612 -15.84 -21.10 13.32
N ARG A 613 -16.95 -20.42 13.63
CA ARG A 613 -17.68 -19.53 12.71
C ARG A 613 -17.82 -18.11 13.28
N LEU A 614 -17.87 -17.10 12.40
CA LEU A 614 -17.81 -15.67 12.75
C LEU A 614 -19.02 -15.19 13.57
N HIS A 615 -20.23 -15.55 13.15
CA HIS A 615 -21.52 -15.04 13.63
C HIS A 615 -22.61 -16.13 13.73
N GLY A 616 -22.32 -17.22 14.43
CA GLY A 616 -23.26 -18.34 14.65
C GLY A 616 -23.17 -19.43 13.59
N ASP A 617 -24.06 -20.43 13.68
CA ASP A 617 -23.94 -21.69 12.93
C ASP A 617 -24.04 -21.53 11.39
N ASP A 618 -24.74 -20.49 10.91
CA ASP A 618 -24.97 -20.25 9.48
C ASP A 618 -23.99 -19.25 8.85
N SER A 619 -23.06 -18.69 9.63
CA SER A 619 -22.07 -17.71 9.14
C SER A 619 -20.81 -18.38 8.59
N PRO A 620 -20.03 -17.70 7.74
CA PRO A 620 -18.72 -18.21 7.33
C PRO A 620 -17.80 -18.50 8.53
N GLY A 621 -16.92 -19.47 8.30
CA GLY A 621 -15.88 -19.92 9.19
C GLY A 621 -14.77 -18.89 9.34
N TYR A 622 -14.05 -18.95 10.46
CA TYR A 622 -12.78 -18.26 10.58
C TYR A 622 -11.76 -18.86 9.61
N GLN A 623 -10.83 -18.07 9.09
CA GLN A 623 -9.71 -18.58 8.31
C GLN A 623 -8.66 -19.24 9.23
N PHE A 624 -8.23 -20.45 8.91
CA PHE A 624 -7.21 -21.16 9.67
C PHE A 624 -5.80 -20.78 9.18
N ILE A 625 -4.92 -20.41 10.11
CA ILE A 625 -3.55 -20.00 9.81
C ILE A 625 -2.56 -21.11 10.16
N ALA A 626 -2.61 -21.64 11.39
CA ALA A 626 -1.63 -22.62 11.83
C ALA A 626 -2.12 -23.49 12.99
N GLN A 627 -1.51 -24.66 13.14
CA GLN A 627 -1.53 -25.42 14.38
C GLN A 627 -0.11 -25.77 14.84
N LEU A 628 0.17 -25.62 16.14
CA LEU A 628 1.47 -25.88 16.73
C LEU A 628 1.37 -26.98 17.78
N ASN A 629 2.14 -28.06 17.59
CA ASN A 629 2.23 -29.12 18.59
C ASN A 629 3.23 -28.70 19.68
N CYS A 630 2.70 -28.36 20.85
CA CYS A 630 3.50 -27.91 22.00
C CYS A 630 4.56 -28.94 22.43
N GLY A 631 4.33 -30.23 22.21
CA GLY A 631 5.29 -31.30 22.50
C GLY A 631 6.47 -31.31 21.54
N GLU A 632 6.24 -31.04 20.25
CA GLU A 632 7.29 -30.91 19.23
C GLU A 632 8.17 -29.68 19.46
N LEU A 633 7.57 -28.58 19.92
CA LEU A 633 8.29 -27.33 20.21
C LEU A 633 9.01 -27.35 21.56
N ALA A 634 8.63 -28.26 22.46
CA ALA A 634 9.14 -28.36 23.83
C ALA A 634 10.69 -28.41 23.97
N PRO A 635 11.47 -29.03 23.06
CA PRO A 635 12.93 -29.03 23.16
C PRO A 635 13.59 -27.65 22.99
N TYR A 636 12.88 -26.67 22.42
CA TYR A 636 13.47 -25.39 22.01
C TYR A 636 13.07 -24.20 22.90
N GLN A 637 12.11 -24.40 23.80
CA GLN A 637 11.56 -23.34 24.66
C GLN A 637 10.97 -23.87 25.97
N ASP A 638 10.72 -22.97 26.93
CA ASP A 638 10.14 -23.30 28.25
C ASP A 638 8.93 -22.42 28.64
N TYR A 639 8.39 -21.62 27.72
CA TYR A 639 7.29 -20.67 27.98
C TYR A 639 5.91 -21.15 27.47
N LEU A 640 5.83 -21.95 26.39
CA LEU A 640 4.59 -22.59 25.98
C LEU A 640 4.31 -23.83 26.84
N PRO A 641 3.05 -24.33 26.85
CA PRO A 641 2.76 -25.66 27.39
C PRO A 641 3.72 -26.72 26.82
N ARG A 642 3.98 -27.78 27.60
CA ARG A 642 4.90 -28.87 27.20
C ARG A 642 4.25 -29.94 26.34
N SER A 643 2.92 -29.88 26.16
CA SER A 643 2.11 -30.83 25.39
C SER A 643 0.79 -30.18 24.98
N GLY A 644 0.09 -30.80 24.03
CA GLY A 644 -1.18 -30.30 23.50
C GLY A 644 -1.00 -29.61 22.15
N LEU A 645 -2.11 -29.12 21.61
CA LEU A 645 -2.18 -28.50 20.28
C LEU A 645 -2.73 -27.07 20.42
N LEU A 646 -2.01 -26.10 19.86
CA LEU A 646 -2.50 -24.74 19.65
C LEU A 646 -3.01 -24.62 18.22
N SER A 647 -4.15 -23.97 18.01
CA SER A 647 -4.70 -23.68 16.69
C SER A 647 -5.03 -22.20 16.58
N PHE A 648 -4.61 -21.58 15.47
CA PHE A 648 -4.66 -20.14 15.22
C PHE A 648 -5.59 -19.84 14.05
N PHE A 649 -6.51 -18.91 14.26
CA PHE A 649 -7.49 -18.50 13.29
C PHE A 649 -7.65 -16.98 13.28
N ILE A 650 -8.07 -16.43 12.13
CA ILE A 650 -8.39 -15.01 11.97
C ILE A 650 -9.77 -14.82 11.35
N SER A 651 -10.37 -13.66 11.60
CA SER A 651 -11.66 -13.32 10.98
C SER A 651 -11.53 -13.02 9.49
N ASP A 652 -10.58 -12.15 9.17
CA ASP A 652 -10.27 -11.60 7.85
C ASP A 652 -8.89 -10.91 7.93
N GLN A 653 -8.34 -10.49 6.79
CA GLN A 653 -7.07 -9.75 6.74
C GLN A 653 -7.20 -8.21 6.88
N GLU A 654 -8.40 -7.64 6.74
CA GLU A 654 -8.63 -6.18 6.77
C GLU A 654 -8.66 -5.61 8.20
N ASN A 655 -9.27 -6.35 9.13
CA ASN A 655 -9.35 -6.02 10.54
C ASN A 655 -9.28 -7.30 11.38
N PRO A 656 -8.10 -7.96 11.39
CA PRO A 656 -7.96 -9.32 11.87
C PRO A 656 -8.32 -9.45 13.35
N ARG A 657 -9.29 -10.31 13.65
CA ARG A 657 -9.56 -10.78 15.01
C ARG A 657 -9.04 -12.19 15.20
N ALA A 658 -8.16 -12.39 16.18
CA ALA A 658 -7.66 -13.72 16.51
C ALA A 658 -8.70 -14.57 17.23
N LEU A 659 -8.74 -15.85 16.87
CA LEU A 659 -9.23 -16.92 17.72
C LEU A 659 -8.10 -17.92 17.89
N VAL A 660 -7.65 -18.14 19.13
CA VAL A 660 -6.62 -19.13 19.45
C VAL A 660 -7.22 -20.19 20.37
N ARG A 661 -7.10 -21.46 19.98
CA ARG A 661 -7.60 -22.59 20.78
C ARG A 661 -6.44 -23.45 21.27
N TYR A 662 -6.49 -23.81 22.54
CA TYR A 662 -5.54 -24.75 23.14
C TYR A 662 -6.26 -26.04 23.56
N HIS A 663 -5.85 -27.16 22.97
CA HIS A 663 -6.29 -28.49 23.36
C HIS A 663 -5.22 -29.19 24.20
N CYS A 664 -5.51 -29.43 25.48
CA CYS A 664 -4.58 -30.06 26.42
C CYS A 664 -4.69 -31.60 26.48
N GLY A 665 -5.61 -32.20 25.71
CA GLY A 665 -5.81 -33.65 25.65
C GLY A 665 -4.80 -34.37 24.75
N PRO A 666 -4.78 -35.72 24.76
CA PRO A 666 -3.91 -36.49 23.88
C PRO A 666 -4.36 -36.38 22.42
N VAL A 667 -3.43 -36.52 21.48
CA VAL A 667 -3.70 -36.49 20.03
C VAL A 667 -4.81 -37.47 19.63
N SER A 668 -4.96 -38.59 20.33
CA SER A 668 -6.01 -39.58 20.05
C SER A 668 -7.45 -39.11 20.29
N THR A 669 -7.66 -37.93 20.88
CA THR A 669 -9.00 -37.32 21.02
C THR A 669 -9.33 -36.33 19.90
N LEU A 670 -8.37 -36.07 19.00
CA LEU A 670 -8.57 -35.20 17.85
C LEU A 670 -9.19 -35.97 16.69
N ARG A 671 -10.07 -35.29 15.96
CA ARG A 671 -10.55 -35.65 14.63
C ARG A 671 -9.60 -35.01 13.62
N SER A 672 -9.21 -35.77 12.60
CA SER A 672 -8.37 -35.27 11.51
C SER A 672 -9.07 -34.13 10.77
N ALA A 673 -8.29 -33.14 10.35
CA ALA A 673 -8.71 -32.09 9.43
C ALA A 673 -9.39 -32.64 8.15
N ALA A 674 -8.97 -33.81 7.66
CA ALA A 674 -9.56 -34.47 6.49
C ALA A 674 -11.07 -34.80 6.66
N ASP A 675 -11.54 -34.94 7.89
CA ASP A 675 -12.93 -35.30 8.19
C ASP A 675 -13.85 -34.07 8.34
N LEU A 676 -13.33 -32.84 8.22
CA LEU A 676 -14.11 -31.61 8.39
C LEU A 676 -15.00 -31.28 7.19
N ASN A 677 -14.63 -31.74 5.98
CA ASN A 677 -15.37 -31.54 4.73
C ASN A 677 -15.80 -30.07 4.49
N LEU A 678 -14.87 -29.13 4.65
CA LEU A 678 -15.07 -27.70 4.36
C LEU A 678 -14.44 -27.32 3.02
N THR A 679 -15.01 -26.32 2.35
CA THR A 679 -14.48 -25.72 1.12
C THR A 679 -14.22 -24.22 1.31
N ASP A 680 -13.63 -23.54 0.32
CA ASP A 680 -13.38 -22.10 0.40
C ASP A 680 -14.66 -21.28 0.66
N ASP A 681 -15.79 -21.69 0.07
CA ASP A 681 -17.11 -21.08 0.31
C ASP A 681 -17.57 -21.12 1.78
N ASP A 682 -16.95 -21.96 2.62
CA ASP A 682 -17.24 -22.04 4.04
C ASP A 682 -16.44 -21.03 4.87
N ILE A 683 -15.47 -20.32 4.31
CA ILE A 683 -14.55 -19.40 5.01
C ILE A 683 -14.94 -17.95 4.71
N GLY A 684 -14.85 -17.08 5.73
CA GLY A 684 -15.31 -15.70 5.65
C GLY A 684 -14.32 -14.69 5.06
N ASP A 685 -13.16 -15.14 4.63
CA ASP A 685 -12.10 -14.32 4.03
C ASP A 685 -11.93 -14.70 2.56
N ASP A 686 -11.72 -13.70 1.70
CA ASP A 686 -11.65 -13.87 0.24
C ASP A 686 -10.47 -14.75 -0.22
N HIS A 687 -9.47 -14.99 0.65
CA HIS A 687 -8.33 -15.86 0.35
C HIS A 687 -8.64 -17.35 0.64
N GLY A 688 -9.81 -17.67 1.19
CA GLY A 688 -10.26 -19.05 1.38
C GLY A 688 -9.34 -19.91 2.27
N LEU A 689 -9.15 -21.18 1.89
CA LEU A 689 -8.29 -22.14 2.57
C LEU A 689 -6.88 -22.15 1.97
N TYR A 690 -5.88 -21.89 2.80
CA TYR A 690 -4.47 -22.06 2.40
C TYR A 690 -4.09 -23.53 2.20
N SER A 691 -2.97 -23.78 1.51
CA SER A 691 -2.45 -25.13 1.31
C SER A 691 -1.82 -25.67 2.61
N PRO A 692 -2.08 -26.93 2.99
CA PRO A 692 -1.56 -27.51 4.23
C PRO A 692 -0.08 -27.91 4.10
N PHE A 693 0.78 -27.37 4.97
CA PHE A 693 2.20 -27.73 5.05
C PHE A 693 2.63 -28.04 6.47
N ARG A 694 3.36 -29.15 6.63
CA ARG A 694 4.07 -29.46 7.88
C ARG A 694 5.15 -28.41 8.13
N ALA A 695 5.48 -28.16 9.39
CA ALA A 695 6.61 -27.31 9.73
C ALA A 695 7.58 -27.97 10.70
N ARG A 696 8.85 -27.59 10.57
CA ARG A 696 9.95 -28.00 11.44
C ARG A 696 10.29 -26.86 12.39
N ALA A 697 10.62 -27.21 13.62
CA ALA A 697 11.02 -26.25 14.65
C ALA A 697 12.52 -26.30 14.93
N GLY A 698 13.09 -25.15 15.30
CA GLY A 698 14.50 -25.03 15.66
C GLY A 698 14.77 -23.87 16.61
N LEU A 699 15.98 -23.87 17.20
CA LEU A 699 16.46 -22.77 18.03
C LEU A 699 16.93 -21.61 17.15
N SER A 700 16.51 -20.40 17.50
CA SER A 700 16.97 -19.18 16.84
C SER A 700 17.02 -17.99 17.82
N VAL A 701 17.67 -16.92 17.38
CA VAL A 701 17.69 -15.63 18.05
C VAL A 701 17.04 -14.60 17.13
N SER A 702 16.13 -13.81 17.69
CA SER A 702 15.51 -12.69 16.98
C SER A 702 15.97 -11.36 17.59
N LEU A 703 16.21 -10.39 16.72
CA LEU A 703 16.54 -8.99 17.02
C LEU A 703 15.59 -8.08 16.22
N PRO A 704 15.33 -6.84 16.69
CA PRO A 704 14.43 -5.92 16.00
C PRO A 704 15.08 -5.30 14.74
N HIS A 705 14.26 -4.62 13.95
CA HIS A 705 14.65 -3.83 12.80
C HIS A 705 14.98 -2.38 13.20
N PHE A 706 16.27 -2.03 13.32
CA PHE A 706 16.73 -0.73 13.85
C PHE A 706 16.34 0.53 13.05
N TYR A 707 15.60 0.40 11.94
CA TYR A 707 15.07 1.53 11.17
C TYR A 707 13.78 2.11 11.78
N SER A 708 12.91 1.25 12.32
CA SER A 708 11.54 1.64 12.74
C SER A 708 11.18 1.18 14.15
N ASP A 709 12.07 0.47 14.84
CA ASP A 709 11.78 -0.26 16.08
C ASP A 709 12.32 0.41 17.36
N GLN A 710 12.43 1.75 17.39
CA GLN A 710 13.00 2.51 18.51
C GLN A 710 12.44 2.11 19.88
N ASP A 711 11.14 1.80 19.94
CA ASP A 711 10.46 1.47 21.19
C ASP A 711 11.00 0.23 21.89
N TYR A 712 11.57 -0.73 21.14
CA TYR A 712 12.19 -1.91 21.75
C TYR A 712 13.52 -1.62 22.43
N TYR A 713 14.19 -0.53 22.09
CA TYR A 713 15.52 -0.18 22.61
C TYR A 713 15.63 1.24 23.15
N ARG A 714 14.49 1.82 23.57
CA ARG A 714 14.40 3.13 24.22
C ARG A 714 15.39 3.28 25.39
N ASP A 715 15.60 2.22 26.16
CA ASP A 715 16.53 2.17 27.31
C ASP A 715 17.96 1.75 26.95
N ALA A 716 18.27 1.55 25.67
CA ALA A 716 19.56 1.13 25.16
C ALA A 716 20.17 2.23 24.26
N PRO A 717 20.69 3.33 24.84
CA PRO A 717 21.18 4.48 24.09
C PRO A 717 22.39 4.16 23.20
N SER A 718 23.06 3.02 23.41
CA SER A 718 24.14 2.59 22.51
C SER A 718 23.61 2.19 21.12
N LEU A 719 22.34 1.81 21.01
CA LEU A 719 21.71 1.37 19.75
C LEU A 719 21.12 2.53 18.94
N ALA A 720 20.93 3.72 19.54
CA ALA A 720 20.39 4.89 18.87
C ALA A 720 21.10 5.26 17.54
N PRO A 721 22.44 5.15 17.40
CA PRO A 721 23.11 5.44 16.13
C PRO A 721 22.74 4.50 14.98
N LEU A 722 22.14 3.33 15.25
CA LEU A 722 21.73 2.37 14.21
C LEU A 722 20.55 2.88 13.37
N GLU A 723 19.80 3.84 13.91
CA GLU A 723 18.64 4.45 13.27
C GLU A 723 19.01 5.65 12.38
N ASP A 724 19.80 6.58 12.92
CA ASP A 724 20.14 7.86 12.27
C ASP A 724 21.06 7.73 11.03
N GLN A 725 21.61 6.54 10.78
CA GLN A 725 22.64 6.30 9.76
C GLN A 725 22.22 5.23 8.74
N PHE A 726 20.97 5.30 8.26
CA PHE A 726 20.32 4.34 7.35
C PHE A 726 21.24 3.70 6.29
N GLU A 727 21.92 4.49 5.46
CA GLU A 727 22.81 3.95 4.39
C GLU A 727 24.04 3.19 4.92
N LEU A 728 24.51 3.50 6.13
CA LEU A 728 25.66 2.82 6.76
C LEU A 728 25.23 1.61 7.59
N THR A 729 24.00 1.62 8.15
CA THR A 729 23.53 0.64 9.13
C THR A 729 22.68 -0.47 8.52
N GLU A 730 22.13 -0.29 7.31
CA GLU A 730 21.39 -1.33 6.59
C GLU A 730 22.29 -2.53 6.27
N THR A 731 23.43 -2.32 5.61
CA THR A 731 24.39 -3.39 5.29
C THR A 731 24.89 -4.10 6.55
N LEU A 732 25.11 -3.32 7.62
CA LEU A 732 25.51 -3.83 8.92
C LEU A 732 24.41 -4.75 9.51
N THR A 733 23.17 -4.28 9.55
CA THR A 733 22.02 -5.03 10.07
C THR A 733 21.73 -6.31 9.27
N GLU A 734 21.80 -6.25 7.94
CA GLU A 734 21.62 -7.42 7.06
C GLU A 734 22.73 -8.45 7.27
N THR A 735 23.98 -8.02 7.47
CA THR A 735 25.09 -8.94 7.79
C THR A 735 24.83 -9.69 9.09
N LEU A 736 24.27 -9.03 10.11
CA LEU A 736 23.91 -9.70 11.37
C LEU A 736 22.76 -10.68 11.20
N LYS A 737 21.70 -10.29 10.49
CA LYS A 737 20.56 -11.17 10.21
C LYS A 737 21.01 -12.43 9.47
N ASN A 738 21.82 -12.29 8.42
CA ASN A 738 22.35 -13.41 7.67
C ASN A 738 23.21 -14.33 8.55
N ALA A 739 24.09 -13.77 9.39
CA ALA A 739 24.88 -14.57 10.32
C ALA A 739 24.03 -15.35 11.32
N LEU A 740 22.91 -14.76 11.81
CA LEU A 740 21.96 -15.46 12.69
C LEU A 740 21.18 -16.56 11.94
N ILE A 741 20.78 -16.32 10.70
CA ILE A 741 20.09 -17.30 9.85
C ILE A 741 21.01 -18.48 9.53
N GLU A 742 22.25 -18.22 9.13
CA GLU A 742 23.25 -19.26 8.84
C GLU A 742 23.59 -20.10 10.07
N ALA A 743 23.56 -19.50 11.26
CA ALA A 743 23.84 -20.20 12.51
C ALA A 743 22.60 -20.94 13.07
N ALA A 744 21.40 -20.66 12.58
CA ALA A 744 20.18 -21.32 13.01
C ALA A 744 20.04 -22.72 12.42
N THR A 745 19.42 -23.64 13.18
CA THR A 745 19.16 -25.01 12.70
C THR A 745 18.01 -25.07 11.70
N VAL A 746 17.11 -24.10 11.77
CA VAL A 746 15.91 -23.95 10.94
C VAL A 746 15.79 -22.48 10.60
N PRO A 747 15.57 -22.10 9.32
CA PRO A 747 15.35 -20.70 8.97
C PRO A 747 14.08 -20.18 9.65
N PRO A 748 14.10 -18.99 10.27
CA PRO A 748 12.94 -18.43 10.97
C PRO A 748 11.96 -17.79 9.97
N VAL A 749 11.35 -18.59 9.08
CA VAL A 749 10.31 -18.13 8.14
C VAL A 749 9.12 -17.63 8.95
N HIS A 750 8.58 -18.49 9.79
CA HIS A 750 7.66 -18.14 10.87
C HIS A 750 8.38 -18.28 12.21
N ALA A 751 7.82 -17.73 13.28
CA ALA A 751 8.47 -17.82 14.58
C ALA A 751 7.53 -17.62 15.77
N VAL A 752 7.93 -18.19 16.90
CA VAL A 752 7.35 -17.90 18.23
C VAL A 752 8.34 -17.09 19.05
N ASN A 753 7.84 -16.05 19.74
CA ASN A 753 8.64 -15.12 20.55
C ASN A 753 9.76 -14.45 19.74
N SER A 754 9.40 -13.94 18.55
CA SER A 754 10.29 -13.15 17.68
C SER A 754 9.88 -11.69 17.63
N PHE A 755 10.72 -10.85 17.04
CA PHE A 755 10.29 -9.54 16.54
C PHE A 755 9.50 -9.72 15.23
N VAL A 756 8.66 -8.72 14.95
CA VAL A 756 7.84 -8.58 13.75
C VAL A 756 8.31 -7.31 13.07
N PHE A 757 8.36 -7.29 11.74
CA PHE A 757 8.61 -6.06 11.02
C PHE A 757 7.40 -5.12 11.19
N LYS A 758 7.64 -3.89 11.63
CA LYS A 758 6.62 -2.84 11.79
C LYS A 758 7.16 -1.51 11.30
N GLN A 759 6.33 -0.73 10.60
CA GLN A 759 6.63 0.67 10.26
C GLN A 759 6.14 1.66 11.34
N HIS A 760 5.30 1.19 12.25
CA HIS A 760 4.63 1.97 13.30
C HIS A 760 4.81 1.31 14.68
N ASP A 761 3.81 1.44 15.56
CA ASP A 761 3.82 0.88 16.91
C ASP A 761 4.17 -0.62 16.90
N THR A 762 4.93 -1.06 17.91
CA THR A 762 5.27 -2.48 18.06
C THR A 762 4.01 -3.34 18.34
N PRO A 763 4.00 -4.64 17.99
CA PRO A 763 2.87 -5.53 18.29
C PRO A 763 2.48 -5.55 19.77
N GLU A 764 3.45 -5.44 20.68
CA GLU A 764 3.21 -5.38 22.12
C GLU A 764 2.57 -4.06 22.55
N ILE A 765 2.94 -2.93 21.94
CA ILE A 765 2.27 -1.64 22.17
C ILE A 765 0.83 -1.71 21.69
N GLU A 766 0.60 -2.22 20.49
CA GLU A 766 -0.76 -2.38 19.94
C GLU A 766 -1.62 -3.29 20.84
N ALA A 767 -1.07 -4.43 21.27
CA ALA A 767 -1.77 -5.33 22.18
C ALA A 767 -2.05 -4.67 23.54
N ALA A 768 -1.12 -3.90 24.10
CA ALA A 768 -1.35 -3.14 25.33
C ALA A 768 -2.40 -2.03 25.13
N LEU A 769 -2.39 -1.35 23.98
CA LEU A 769 -3.40 -0.37 23.59
C LEU A 769 -4.79 -0.98 23.40
N ALA A 770 -4.88 -2.24 22.96
CA ALA A 770 -6.15 -2.94 22.76
C ALA A 770 -6.67 -3.59 24.05
N LEU A 771 -5.79 -4.22 24.84
CA LEU A 771 -6.17 -5.11 25.94
C LEU A 771 -5.88 -4.54 27.33
N GLY A 772 -5.11 -3.45 27.43
CA GLY A 772 -4.60 -2.90 28.68
C GLY A 772 -3.39 -3.66 29.22
N GLY A 773 -2.63 -3.02 30.12
CA GLY A 773 -1.42 -3.59 30.74
C GLY A 773 -0.12 -2.87 30.34
N GLU A 774 0.99 -3.49 30.71
CA GLU A 774 2.34 -3.05 30.36
C GLU A 774 2.79 -3.75 29.08
N GLN A 775 3.34 -3.00 28.11
CA GLN A 775 3.83 -3.56 26.84
C GLN A 775 4.84 -4.72 27.06
N ASP A 776 5.72 -4.58 28.04
CA ASP A 776 6.75 -5.58 28.37
C ASP A 776 6.17 -6.89 28.94
N ASP A 777 4.90 -6.91 29.32
CA ASP A 777 4.21 -8.10 29.80
C ASP A 777 3.50 -8.85 28.67
N PHE A 778 3.50 -8.32 27.45
CA PHE A 778 3.08 -9.00 26.22
C PHE A 778 4.26 -9.66 25.48
N MET A 779 3.93 -10.60 24.61
CA MET A 779 4.88 -11.22 23.67
C MET A 779 4.19 -11.69 22.39
N VAL A 780 4.91 -11.71 21.28
CA VAL A 780 4.46 -12.26 19.98
C VAL A 780 4.37 -13.77 20.06
N LEU A 781 3.16 -14.28 20.31
CA LEU A 781 2.83 -15.70 20.43
C LEU A 781 3.14 -16.47 19.15
N LEU A 782 2.86 -15.87 18.00
CA LEU A 782 3.19 -16.43 16.70
C LEU A 782 3.30 -15.28 15.69
N ARG A 783 4.40 -15.25 14.94
CA ARG A 783 4.56 -14.45 13.73
C ARG A 783 4.50 -15.38 12.52
N VAL A 784 3.67 -15.02 11.55
CA VAL A 784 3.53 -15.72 10.27
C VAL A 784 3.80 -14.73 9.16
N SER A 785 5.00 -14.80 8.60
CA SER A 785 5.40 -14.03 7.42
C SER A 785 4.77 -14.62 6.15
N SER A 786 4.70 -13.84 5.08
CA SER A 786 4.32 -14.35 3.76
C SER A 786 5.21 -15.55 3.36
N ASP A 787 4.59 -16.61 2.84
CA ASP A 787 5.22 -17.91 2.57
C ASP A 787 4.53 -18.62 1.42
N ASN A 788 5.30 -18.84 0.34
CA ASN A 788 4.84 -19.47 -0.89
C ASN A 788 4.42 -20.94 -0.72
N ASN A 789 4.82 -21.62 0.37
CA ASN A 789 4.43 -23.01 0.60
C ASN A 789 2.93 -23.10 0.93
N PRO A 790 2.42 -22.61 2.07
CA PRO A 790 0.97 -22.54 2.30
C PRO A 790 0.25 -21.61 1.30
N GLY A 791 0.97 -20.71 0.64
CA GLY A 791 0.41 -19.66 -0.20
C GLY A 791 0.00 -18.42 0.60
N PHE A 792 0.65 -18.17 1.74
CA PHE A 792 0.42 -16.94 2.49
C PHE A 792 0.99 -15.74 1.73
N CYS A 793 0.12 -14.81 1.36
CA CYS A 793 0.47 -13.51 0.82
C CYS A 793 -0.33 -12.46 1.61
N PHE A 794 0.31 -11.85 2.60
CA PHE A 794 -0.32 -10.80 3.41
C PHE A 794 -0.03 -9.46 2.76
N TRP A 795 -0.91 -9.05 1.83
CA TRP A 795 -0.77 -7.80 1.06
C TRP A 795 0.58 -7.77 0.29
N ASP A 796 1.34 -6.68 0.35
CA ASP A 796 2.67 -6.58 -0.27
C ASP A 796 3.76 -7.23 0.61
N ALA A 797 3.77 -8.57 0.63
CA ALA A 797 4.73 -9.41 1.34
C ALA A 797 4.84 -9.17 2.86
N GLY A 798 3.71 -8.92 3.51
CA GLY A 798 3.60 -8.61 4.93
C GLY A 798 3.71 -9.80 5.89
N GLU A 799 3.42 -9.50 7.16
CA GLU A 799 3.39 -10.45 8.27
C GLU A 799 2.08 -10.31 9.07
N ILE A 800 1.48 -11.44 9.44
CA ILE A 800 0.43 -11.48 10.47
C ILE A 800 1.02 -11.99 11.79
N TYR A 801 0.55 -11.42 12.90
CA TYR A 801 1.11 -11.72 14.21
C TYR A 801 0.04 -11.80 15.30
N PHE A 802 0.26 -12.73 16.22
CA PHE A 802 -0.57 -13.00 17.39
C PHE A 802 0.19 -12.60 18.64
N VAL A 803 -0.42 -11.83 19.54
CA VAL A 803 0.23 -11.31 20.75
C VAL A 803 -0.56 -11.72 21.98
N ILE A 804 0.13 -12.28 22.97
CA ILE A 804 -0.47 -12.75 24.23
C ILE A 804 0.19 -12.11 25.45
N HIS A 805 -0.58 -11.85 26.49
CA HIS A 805 -0.04 -11.47 27.79
C HIS A 805 0.63 -12.67 28.47
N LYS A 806 1.86 -12.51 28.98
CA LYS A 806 2.68 -13.58 29.56
C LYS A 806 2.03 -14.25 30.78
N SER A 807 1.16 -13.56 31.51
CA SER A 807 0.39 -14.19 32.60
C SER A 807 -0.61 -15.22 32.11
N ASP A 808 -1.23 -14.97 30.96
CA ASP A 808 -2.26 -15.87 30.44
C ASP A 808 -1.61 -17.06 29.76
N LEU A 809 -0.47 -16.83 29.12
CA LEU A 809 0.41 -17.90 28.71
C LEU A 809 0.81 -18.80 29.89
N ALA A 810 1.16 -18.23 31.05
CA ALA A 810 1.47 -19.00 32.26
C ALA A 810 0.26 -19.77 32.84
N LYS A 811 -0.97 -19.30 32.59
CA LYS A 811 -2.22 -20.02 32.90
C LYS A 811 -2.59 -21.06 31.84
N ALA A 812 -1.93 -21.04 30.68
CA ALA A 812 -2.36 -21.73 29.47
C ALA A 812 -3.79 -21.33 29.03
N ASP A 813 -4.14 -20.05 29.22
CA ASP A 813 -5.38 -19.44 28.76
C ASP A 813 -5.10 -18.59 27.52
N PHE A 814 -5.72 -18.95 26.40
CA PHE A 814 -5.50 -18.31 25.10
C PHE A 814 -6.76 -17.58 24.61
N ALA A 815 -7.72 -17.33 25.49
CA ALA A 815 -8.99 -16.68 25.13
C ALA A 815 -8.85 -15.20 24.77
N ASN A 816 -7.75 -14.54 25.16
CA ASN A 816 -7.51 -13.12 24.91
C ASN A 816 -6.16 -12.89 24.22
N VAL A 817 -6.14 -13.12 22.92
CA VAL A 817 -4.97 -12.93 22.04
C VAL A 817 -5.28 -11.78 21.09
N TYR A 818 -4.38 -10.81 21.01
CA TYR A 818 -4.44 -9.73 20.03
C TYR A 818 -3.88 -10.22 18.68
N CYS A 819 -4.40 -9.69 17.58
CA CYS A 819 -3.93 -9.96 16.23
C CYS A 819 -3.69 -8.65 15.50
N GLY A 820 -2.64 -8.60 14.69
CA GLY A 820 -2.42 -7.52 13.74
C GLY A 820 -1.79 -8.07 12.47
N LEU A 821 -1.84 -7.26 11.41
CA LEU A 821 -1.20 -7.50 10.13
C LEU A 821 -0.42 -6.24 9.76
N GLU A 822 0.78 -6.41 9.24
CA GLU A 822 1.61 -5.32 8.72
C GLU A 822 2.08 -5.68 7.31
N SER A 823 2.13 -4.69 6.42
CA SER A 823 2.70 -4.80 5.08
C SER A 823 3.45 -3.51 4.71
N SER A 824 4.14 -3.55 3.56
CA SER A 824 5.03 -2.51 3.04
C SER A 824 4.34 -1.19 2.73
#